data_AF-A0A5C3FF64-F1
#
_entry.id   AF-A0A5C3FF64-F1
#
_cell.length_a   1.000
_cell.length_b   1.000
_cell.length_c   1.000
_cell.angle_alpha   90.00
_cell.angle_beta   90.00
_cell.angle_gamma   90.00
#
_symmetry.space_group_name_H-M   'P 1'
#
loop_
_entity.id
_entity.type
_entity.pdbx_description
1 polymer ?
#
loop_
_entity_poly.entity_id
_entity_poly.type
_entity_poly.pdbx_seq_one_letter_code
_entity_poly.pdbx_strand_id
1 'polypeptide(L)'
;MVVATASASKRLVQRAGAALHTSALPTQRLLASGSQRFPVISTASRPRKVLDSSGVRHASTSSKKPEDEAERHRTQYNYDPFTLHPDAKHYSYPLVSADDLAAGSERSSSDTSTQGGEEKQVGPGGRPREVRMLARDFIHDSLYNPAYGYFSKQAVLLPDSNPASSKEEEQYEVVGGETYEHEMGVLRPSGGFEFNAIKNESEFMRLVEERYESFETQIAVLVQERQAALDAQTQQAEFAESVQRERRERVAKRQERAHARVPEYSAAGLEAAQRRGRAMAREGVQETDVQSMAAKQVWHTPTQIFQPYYAHAIARYLVAEYKLHNYPYDDLVIFELGAGSGALARGILDYIALSEPEIYTRTRYRIVEISERLAQEQTRKLARHAKARRVEVVHRDVLAWSDEVQEPCFVIALEVLDNLAHDVVRFGLEDLTPYQGVVSIDETGDMHELYEPLSDPLIQRYLQIIGQDLSPLQSSYLRFLPDKLRSALAKHAPFFPNLSEPVFVPTNALRLFDTLNRFFPHHRLVMSDFNSLPDSIGGVNAPVVQTRINAQMVPVTTYLVLQGYFDIFFPTNFAHLAKMYHAVNGAFFSPHFSPHQRRSRAPHVLAHAAFLERYAEREKLVLRDGSNPLLAWYQNASWFLS
;
A
#
# COMPACT_ATOMS: atom_id res chain seq x y z
N MET A 1 -37.34 -35.12 50.83
CA MET A 1 -36.58 -35.06 52.10
C MET A 1 -35.11 -35.03 51.70
N VAL A 2 -34.35 -33.96 51.86
CA VAL A 2 -33.90 -33.24 53.07
C VAL A 2 -33.57 -31.81 52.61
N VAL A 3 -34.22 -30.71 53.04
CA VAL A 3 -34.37 -30.05 54.36
C VAL A 3 -33.10 -29.34 54.86
N ALA A 4 -33.25 -28.02 55.03
CA ALA A 4 -32.58 -27.13 56.00
C ALA A 4 -31.10 -26.80 55.78
N THR A 5 -30.53 -25.62 56.08
CA THR A 5 -30.92 -24.38 56.81
C THR A 5 -29.78 -23.37 56.57
N ALA A 6 -30.03 -22.12 56.19
CA ALA A 6 -30.25 -20.95 57.06
C ALA A 6 -29.05 -20.52 57.95
N SER A 7 -28.56 -19.29 57.73
CA SER A 7 -28.31 -18.23 58.75
C SER A 7 -27.68 -17.02 58.01
N ALA A 8 -28.39 -15.90 57.78
CA ALA A 8 -28.77 -14.83 58.73
C ALA A 8 -27.52 -14.13 59.30
N SER A 9 -27.37 -12.80 59.30
CA SER A 9 -28.31 -11.76 59.74
C SER A 9 -27.74 -10.36 59.40
N LYS A 10 -28.57 -9.43 58.89
CA LYS A 10 -29.13 -8.21 59.57
C LYS A 10 -28.14 -7.03 59.70
N ARG A 11 -28.49 -5.74 59.58
CA ARG A 11 -29.75 -4.96 59.41
C ARG A 11 -29.28 -3.49 59.18
N LEU A 12 -29.89 -2.72 58.25
CA LEU A 12 -31.01 -1.76 58.48
C LEU A 12 -30.48 -0.43 59.11
N VAL A 13 -30.73 0.79 58.60
CA VAL A 13 -32.02 1.51 58.54
C VAL A 13 -31.80 2.91 57.90
N GLN A 14 -32.65 3.27 56.93
CA GLN A 14 -33.45 4.52 56.72
C GLN A 14 -32.87 5.91 57.02
N ARG A 15 -33.36 7.04 56.49
CA ARG A 15 -34.30 7.51 55.45
C ARG A 15 -34.24 9.04 55.53
N ALA A 16 -34.67 9.70 54.45
CA ALA A 16 -35.37 11.00 54.35
C ALA A 16 -34.62 11.91 53.35
N GLY A 17 -35.23 12.55 52.37
CA GLY A 17 -36.65 12.74 52.08
C GLY A 17 -36.88 14.17 51.57
N ALA A 18 -37.66 14.28 50.48
CA ALA A 18 -38.29 15.48 49.89
C ALA A 18 -37.36 16.50 49.19
N ALA A 19 -37.52 16.91 47.91
CA ALA A 19 -38.63 17.18 46.98
C ALA A 19 -39.02 18.67 46.86
N LEU A 20 -39.43 19.04 45.62
CA LEU A 20 -40.16 20.23 45.11
C LEU A 20 -39.28 21.30 44.43
N HIS A 21 -39.32 21.40 43.07
CA HIS A 21 -40.20 22.25 42.21
C HIS A 21 -39.71 23.72 42.16
N THR A 22 -39.58 24.49 41.05
CA THR A 22 -40.43 24.72 39.85
C THR A 22 -39.76 25.77 38.92
N SER A 23 -40.03 25.69 37.59
CA SER A 23 -40.29 26.78 36.58
C SER A 23 -39.28 27.93 36.35
N ALA A 24 -39.14 28.62 35.21
CA ALA A 24 -39.63 28.57 33.83
C ALA A 24 -38.96 29.76 33.06
N LEU A 25 -38.48 29.51 31.83
CA LEU A 25 -38.62 30.32 30.59
C LEU A 25 -38.20 31.84 30.49
N PRO A 26 -38.11 32.42 29.27
CA PRO A 26 -36.94 33.17 28.74
C PRO A 26 -37.20 34.67 28.47
N THR A 27 -36.18 35.41 28.03
CA THR A 27 -36.38 36.75 27.42
C THR A 27 -35.32 37.12 26.37
N GLN A 28 -35.82 37.71 25.28
CA GLN A 28 -35.17 38.23 24.09
C GLN A 28 -34.55 39.64 24.26
N ARG A 29 -33.94 40.13 23.16
CA ARG A 29 -33.72 41.54 22.70
C ARG A 29 -32.39 42.18 23.20
N LEU A 30 -31.63 42.97 22.43
CA LEU A 30 -31.90 43.78 21.23
C LEU A 30 -30.58 44.20 20.54
N LEU A 31 -30.72 44.65 19.28
CA LEU A 31 -29.79 45.30 18.35
C LEU A 31 -28.94 46.45 18.92
N ALA A 32 -27.73 46.68 18.37
CA ALA A 32 -27.30 48.00 17.89
C ALA A 32 -25.97 47.98 17.12
N SER A 33 -26.01 48.63 15.95
CA SER A 33 -24.91 49.10 15.10
C SER A 33 -24.04 50.17 15.75
N GLY A 34 -22.76 50.29 15.36
CA GLY A 34 -21.94 51.44 15.71
C GLY A 34 -20.56 51.46 15.04
N SER A 35 -20.51 52.02 13.83
CA SER A 35 -19.31 52.53 13.17
C SER A 35 -18.58 53.55 14.06
N GLN A 36 -17.25 53.48 14.19
CA GLN A 36 -16.39 54.68 14.32
C GLN A 36 -14.98 54.45 13.76
N ARG A 37 -14.49 55.53 13.15
CA ARG A 37 -13.30 55.72 12.32
C ARG A 37 -12.22 56.49 13.10
N PHE A 38 -10.94 56.15 12.84
CA PHE A 38 -9.72 57.01 12.80
C PHE A 38 -9.28 57.77 14.08
N PRO A 39 -7.97 58.14 14.28
CA PRO A 39 -7.02 58.74 13.31
C PRO A 39 -5.61 58.10 13.30
N VAL A 40 -4.86 58.04 12.19
CA VAL A 40 -4.10 59.11 11.48
C VAL A 40 -3.22 59.95 12.41
N ILE A 41 -1.92 59.61 12.47
CA ILE A 41 -0.86 60.56 12.79
C ILE A 41 0.22 60.43 11.70
N SER A 42 0.43 61.55 11.01
CA SER A 42 1.52 61.83 10.08
C SER A 42 2.32 62.96 10.67
N THR A 43 3.65 62.83 10.77
CA THR A 43 4.56 63.99 10.77
C THR A 43 5.89 63.66 10.10
N ALA A 44 6.24 64.52 9.17
CA ALA A 44 7.34 64.57 8.23
C ALA A 44 8.77 64.77 8.80
N SER A 45 9.77 64.34 8.01
CA SER A 45 11.04 65.04 7.60
C SER A 45 12.00 65.54 8.70
N ARG A 46 13.35 65.45 8.64
CA ARG A 46 14.35 65.59 7.56
C ARG A 46 15.78 65.27 8.16
N PRO A 47 16.94 65.46 7.48
CA PRO A 47 18.00 64.44 7.37
C PRO A 47 19.31 64.76 8.13
N ARG A 48 20.25 63.80 8.21
CA ARG A 48 21.67 64.09 8.47
C ARG A 48 22.61 63.25 7.61
N LYS A 49 23.60 63.94 7.07
CA LYS A 49 24.67 63.53 6.15
C LYS A 49 25.90 63.00 6.91
N VAL A 50 26.55 62.01 6.29
CA VAL A 50 28.01 61.80 6.11
C VAL A 50 28.87 61.53 7.35
N LEU A 51 29.48 60.32 7.37
CA LEU A 51 30.93 60.20 7.50
C LEU A 51 31.45 58.92 6.83
N ASP A 52 32.54 59.12 6.13
CA ASP A 52 33.30 58.24 5.24
C ASP A 52 34.36 57.47 6.04
N SER A 53 34.60 56.20 5.70
CA SER A 53 35.89 55.54 5.91
C SER A 53 36.00 54.27 5.05
N SER A 54 36.48 54.47 3.82
CA SER A 54 37.53 53.69 3.16
C SER A 54 37.78 52.23 3.60
N GLY A 55 37.49 51.31 2.69
CA GLY A 55 37.97 49.93 2.69
C GLY A 55 37.91 49.33 1.29
N VAL A 56 38.90 49.65 0.44
CA VAL A 56 39.09 49.06 -0.89
C VAL A 56 39.75 47.68 -0.75
N ARG A 57 39.24 46.66 -1.47
CA ARG A 57 40.03 45.73 -2.30
C ARG A 57 39.16 44.74 -3.11
N HIS A 58 39.19 44.98 -4.42
CA HIS A 58 39.07 44.09 -5.60
C HIS A 58 38.43 42.69 -5.49
N ALA A 59 37.43 42.45 -6.35
CA ALA A 59 37.41 41.29 -7.24
C ALA A 59 36.59 41.59 -8.51
N SER A 60 37.01 40.94 -9.59
CA SER A 60 36.88 41.26 -11.00
C SER A 60 35.53 40.98 -11.66
N THR A 61 35.16 41.90 -12.55
CA THR A 61 34.44 41.74 -13.84
C THR A 61 33.97 40.34 -14.23
N SER A 62 32.65 40.11 -14.17
CA SER A 62 31.94 39.10 -14.96
C SER A 62 31.24 39.81 -16.13
N SER A 63 31.80 39.62 -17.32
CA SER A 63 31.15 39.96 -18.59
C SER A 63 30.04 38.96 -18.88
N LYS A 64 28.78 39.35 -18.66
CA LYS A 64 27.62 38.63 -19.16
C LYS A 64 27.51 38.82 -20.67
N LYS A 65 27.50 37.71 -21.42
CA LYS A 65 26.98 37.63 -22.79
C LYS A 65 25.88 36.56 -22.87
N PRO A 66 24.96 36.69 -23.84
CA PRO A 66 23.59 36.27 -23.72
C PRO A 66 23.29 35.02 -24.56
N GLU A 67 23.12 33.88 -23.92
CA GLU A 67 22.48 32.69 -24.51
C GLU A 67 21.43 32.11 -23.54
N ASP A 68 20.84 32.99 -22.74
CA ASP A 68 20.14 32.69 -21.49
C ASP A 68 18.60 32.79 -21.61
N GLU A 69 18.02 32.62 -22.81
CA GLU A 69 16.57 32.72 -23.03
C GLU A 69 15.85 31.38 -23.34
N ALA A 70 16.56 30.34 -23.78
CA ALA A 70 15.94 29.03 -24.09
C ALA A 70 16.07 27.98 -22.96
N GLU A 71 17.07 28.10 -22.08
CA GLU A 71 17.33 27.16 -20.96
C GLU A 71 16.58 27.51 -19.67
N ARG A 72 15.64 28.47 -19.72
CA ARG A 72 14.83 28.88 -18.56
C ARG A 72 13.57 28.05 -18.35
N HIS A 73 13.46 26.89 -18.98
CA HIS A 73 12.56 25.83 -18.50
C HIS A 73 13.17 25.20 -17.24
N ARG A 74 13.21 25.99 -16.16
CA ARG A 74 13.77 25.59 -14.86
C ARG A 74 12.97 24.40 -14.34
N THR A 75 13.58 23.22 -14.43
CA THR A 75 13.16 21.89 -13.96
C THR A 75 13.05 21.79 -12.43
N GLN A 76 12.82 22.90 -11.73
CA GLN A 76 12.87 22.93 -10.29
C GLN A 76 11.90 23.95 -9.73
N TYR A 77 10.66 23.51 -9.59
CA TYR A 77 9.63 24.29 -8.95
C TYR A 77 9.40 23.74 -7.55
N ASN A 78 10.23 24.17 -6.61
CA ASN A 78 9.87 24.04 -5.20
C ASN A 78 9.58 25.40 -4.57
N TYR A 79 8.77 25.33 -3.53
CA TYR A 79 8.05 26.39 -2.87
C TYR A 79 8.86 26.85 -1.65
N ASP A 80 10.04 27.47 -1.80
CA ASP A 80 10.70 28.08 -0.63
C ASP A 80 11.72 29.19 -0.93
N PRO A 81 11.66 30.33 -0.19
CA PRO A 81 12.70 31.37 -0.16
C PRO A 81 14.07 31.01 0.48
N PHE A 82 14.31 29.81 1.05
CA PHE A 82 15.61 29.46 1.66
C PHE A 82 16.12 28.01 1.44
N THR A 83 15.50 27.21 0.56
CA THR A 83 15.94 25.81 0.36
C THR A 83 17.10 25.69 -0.62
N LEU A 84 18.13 24.92 -0.22
CA LEU A 84 19.24 24.46 -1.06
C LEU A 84 18.69 23.60 -2.20
N HIS A 85 19.00 23.96 -3.44
CA HIS A 85 18.73 23.13 -4.61
C HIS A 85 19.30 21.72 -4.38
N PRO A 86 18.56 20.61 -4.58
CA PRO A 86 19.18 19.32 -4.80
C PRO A 86 20.30 19.50 -5.81
N ASP A 87 21.48 18.99 -5.45
CA ASP A 87 22.69 19.11 -6.23
C ASP A 87 22.44 18.72 -7.69
N ALA A 88 23.14 19.36 -8.62
CA ALA A 88 23.01 19.07 -10.05
C ALA A 88 23.18 17.58 -10.40
N LYS A 89 23.87 16.81 -9.53
CA LYS A 89 24.03 15.36 -9.62
C LYS A 89 22.69 14.61 -9.66
N HIS A 90 21.66 15.08 -8.96
CA HIS A 90 20.35 14.42 -8.89
C HIS A 90 19.69 14.30 -10.27
N TYR A 91 19.84 15.33 -11.12
CA TYR A 91 19.31 15.33 -12.48
C TYR A 91 20.17 14.51 -13.46
N SER A 92 21.41 14.20 -13.10
CA SER A 92 22.34 13.43 -13.95
C SER A 92 22.21 11.92 -13.77
N TYR A 93 21.57 11.46 -12.68
CA TYR A 93 21.40 10.03 -12.43
C TYR A 93 20.52 9.34 -13.49
N PRO A 94 20.78 8.07 -13.81
CA PRO A 94 19.99 7.31 -14.79
C PRO A 94 18.54 7.13 -14.32
N LEU A 95 17.60 7.27 -15.27
CA LEU A 95 16.20 6.93 -15.06
C LEU A 95 16.02 5.41 -15.18
N VAL A 96 15.50 4.77 -14.14
CA VAL A 96 15.25 3.32 -14.09
C VAL A 96 13.78 3.03 -13.76
N SER A 97 13.24 1.94 -14.30
CA SER A 97 11.88 1.48 -13.98
C SER A 97 11.88 0.47 -12.83
N ALA A 98 10.71 0.23 -12.23
CA ALA A 98 10.55 -0.80 -11.20
C ALA A 98 10.88 -2.21 -11.73
N ASP A 99 10.51 -2.49 -12.98
CA ASP A 99 10.77 -3.78 -13.64
C ASP A 99 12.28 -4.03 -13.83
N ASP A 100 13.03 -2.98 -14.18
CA ASP A 100 14.50 -3.05 -14.31
C ASP A 100 15.19 -3.38 -12.99
N LEU A 101 14.63 -2.91 -11.87
CA LEU A 101 15.13 -3.17 -10.52
C LEU A 101 14.76 -4.58 -10.05
N ALA A 102 13.51 -5.00 -10.29
CA ALA A 102 13.04 -6.35 -9.97
C ALA A 102 13.87 -7.41 -10.71
N ALA A 103 14.08 -7.26 -12.02
CA ALA A 103 14.89 -8.17 -12.82
C ALA A 103 16.38 -8.20 -12.39
N GLY A 104 16.89 -7.09 -11.86
CA GLY A 104 18.23 -7.02 -11.27
C GLY A 104 18.34 -7.76 -9.93
N SER A 105 17.29 -7.69 -9.11
CA SER A 105 17.24 -8.34 -7.80
C SER A 105 17.27 -9.88 -7.92
N GLU A 106 16.50 -10.45 -8.86
CA GLU A 106 16.46 -11.90 -9.12
C GLU A 106 17.81 -12.47 -9.60
N ARG A 107 18.54 -11.70 -10.42
CA ARG A 107 19.87 -12.11 -10.91
C ARG A 107 20.93 -12.08 -9.81
N SER A 108 20.82 -11.15 -8.86
CA SER A 108 21.76 -11.02 -7.74
C SER A 108 21.64 -12.17 -6.72
N SER A 109 20.47 -12.82 -6.63
CA SER A 109 20.28 -14.03 -5.81
C SER A 109 20.84 -15.31 -6.44
N SER A 110 21.06 -15.36 -7.76
CA SER A 110 21.41 -16.59 -8.47
C SER A 110 22.87 -16.72 -8.91
N ASP A 111 23.63 -15.63 -9.05
CA ASP A 111 25.01 -15.70 -9.57
C ASP A 111 26.02 -14.87 -8.74
N THR A 112 26.75 -15.56 -7.86
CA THR A 112 28.00 -15.04 -7.29
C THR A 112 29.18 -15.31 -8.23
N SER A 113 29.12 -14.89 -9.50
CA SER A 113 30.34 -14.82 -10.32
C SER A 113 30.21 -13.95 -11.59
N THR A 114 31.26 -13.15 -11.79
CA THR A 114 31.84 -12.67 -13.07
C THR A 114 31.44 -11.28 -13.64
N GLN A 115 32.36 -10.34 -13.40
CA GLN A 115 33.05 -9.41 -14.33
C GLN A 115 32.27 -8.68 -15.44
N GLY A 116 32.37 -7.35 -15.39
CA GLY A 116 32.49 -6.51 -16.61
C GLY A 116 31.22 -5.78 -17.04
N GLY A 117 30.67 -4.93 -16.17
CA GLY A 117 29.66 -3.93 -16.51
C GLY A 117 29.63 -2.89 -15.38
N GLU A 118 29.37 -1.63 -15.71
CA GLU A 118 29.29 -0.51 -14.73
C GLU A 118 28.62 -0.98 -13.43
N GLU A 119 29.35 -0.86 -12.31
CA GLU A 119 28.86 -1.26 -11.00
C GLU A 119 27.56 -0.49 -10.71
N LYS A 120 26.40 -1.13 -10.88
CA LYS A 120 25.16 -0.62 -10.30
C LYS A 120 25.42 -0.52 -8.81
N GLN A 121 25.47 0.70 -8.28
CA GLN A 121 25.69 0.93 -6.86
C GLN A 121 24.45 0.47 -6.10
N VAL A 122 24.41 -0.82 -5.75
CA VAL A 122 23.38 -1.40 -4.92
C VAL A 122 23.72 -1.10 -3.47
N GLY A 123 22.83 -0.39 -2.79
CA GLY A 123 22.95 -0.07 -1.37
C GLY A 123 22.64 -1.28 -0.47
N PRO A 124 22.72 -1.10 0.87
CA PRO A 124 22.42 -2.15 1.83
C PRO A 124 21.02 -2.77 1.62
N GLY A 125 20.95 -4.10 1.60
CA GLY A 125 19.70 -4.84 1.43
C GLY A 125 19.13 -4.82 0.01
N GLY A 126 19.96 -4.62 -1.02
CA GLY A 126 19.56 -4.73 -2.43
C GLY A 126 18.92 -3.47 -3.03
N ARG A 127 18.84 -2.38 -2.27
CA ARG A 127 18.12 -1.15 -2.67
C ARG A 127 18.93 -0.29 -3.64
N PRO A 128 18.30 0.36 -4.62
CA PRO A 128 18.99 1.18 -5.61
C PRO A 128 19.62 2.43 -4.98
N ARG A 129 20.75 2.88 -5.54
CA ARG A 129 21.42 4.17 -5.24
C ARG A 129 21.83 4.86 -6.52
N GLU A 130 21.95 6.17 -6.47
CA GLU A 130 22.35 7.00 -7.61
C GLU A 130 21.44 6.81 -8.83
N VAL A 131 20.13 6.73 -8.61
CA VAL A 131 19.12 6.55 -9.68
C VAL A 131 18.02 7.60 -9.60
N ARG A 132 17.27 7.72 -10.69
CA ARG A 132 15.97 8.39 -10.74
C ARG A 132 14.89 7.41 -11.17
N MET A 133 13.67 7.63 -10.69
CA MET A 133 12.50 6.82 -11.03
C MET A 133 11.28 7.72 -11.21
N LEU A 134 10.33 7.37 -12.07
CA LEU A 134 9.02 8.02 -12.02
C LEU A 134 8.37 7.74 -10.66
N ALA A 135 7.50 8.64 -10.19
CA ALA A 135 6.81 8.44 -8.93
C ALA A 135 6.05 7.08 -8.88
N ARG A 136 5.40 6.66 -9.98
CA ARG A 136 4.76 5.34 -10.04
C ARG A 136 5.75 4.20 -9.85
N ASP A 137 6.96 4.32 -10.41
CA ASP A 137 7.95 3.24 -10.41
C ASP A 137 8.59 3.13 -9.03
N PHE A 138 8.85 4.27 -8.38
CA PHE A 138 9.32 4.30 -7.00
C PHE A 138 8.30 3.66 -6.03
N ILE A 139 7.01 3.99 -6.18
CA ILE A 139 5.94 3.43 -5.33
C ILE A 139 5.78 1.93 -5.61
N HIS A 140 5.79 1.53 -6.89
CA HIS A 140 5.71 0.13 -7.27
C HIS A 140 6.89 -0.69 -6.73
N ASP A 141 8.12 -0.18 -6.84
CA ASP A 141 9.31 -0.81 -6.28
C ASP A 141 9.24 -0.92 -4.74
N SER A 142 8.71 0.12 -4.08
CA SER A 142 8.52 0.11 -2.62
C SER A 142 7.54 -0.97 -2.16
N LEU A 143 6.49 -1.25 -2.95
CA LEU A 143 5.43 -2.20 -2.61
C LEU A 143 5.73 -3.63 -3.06
N TYR A 144 6.22 -3.82 -4.29
CA TYR A 144 6.20 -5.12 -4.98
C TYR A 144 7.57 -5.68 -5.36
N ASN A 145 8.68 -4.99 -5.06
CA ASN A 145 9.99 -5.55 -5.37
C ASN A 145 10.19 -6.92 -4.69
N PRO A 146 10.61 -7.99 -5.41
CA PRO A 146 10.74 -9.32 -4.83
C PRO A 146 11.72 -9.38 -3.64
N ALA A 147 12.80 -8.60 -3.67
CA ALA A 147 13.86 -8.66 -2.67
C ALA A 147 13.58 -7.82 -1.42
N TYR A 148 12.86 -6.70 -1.54
CA TYR A 148 12.64 -5.80 -0.41
C TYR A 148 11.29 -5.09 -0.37
N GLY A 149 10.38 -5.34 -1.32
CA GLY A 149 9.07 -4.73 -1.36
C GLY A 149 8.22 -5.04 -0.13
N TYR A 150 7.29 -4.14 0.17
CA TYR A 150 6.41 -4.23 1.33
C TYR A 150 5.62 -5.55 1.35
N PHE A 151 4.98 -5.92 0.24
CA PHE A 151 4.19 -7.16 0.16
C PHE A 151 5.07 -8.42 0.13
N SER A 152 6.32 -8.31 -0.32
CA SER A 152 7.30 -9.41 -0.33
C SER A 152 7.80 -9.74 1.07
N LYS A 153 8.03 -8.72 1.91
CA LYS A 153 8.57 -8.88 3.26
C LYS A 153 7.53 -8.93 4.37
N GLN A 154 6.44 -8.18 4.26
CA GLN A 154 5.60 -7.81 5.42
C GLN A 154 4.13 -8.25 5.36
N ALA A 155 3.65 -8.81 4.25
CA ALA A 155 2.22 -9.17 4.13
C ALA A 155 1.84 -10.43 4.93
N VAL A 156 1.58 -10.33 6.22
CA VAL A 156 1.02 -11.43 7.02
C VAL A 156 -0.50 -11.34 7.05
N LEU A 157 -1.18 -12.34 6.49
CA LEU A 157 -2.65 -12.39 6.45
C LEU A 157 -3.21 -13.14 7.66
N LEU A 158 -4.44 -12.80 8.05
CA LEU A 158 -5.13 -13.51 9.13
C LEU A 158 -5.43 -14.97 8.75
N PRO A 159 -5.25 -15.89 9.70
CA PRO A 159 -5.60 -17.28 9.55
C PRO A 159 -7.13 -17.43 9.59
N ASP A 160 -7.62 -18.31 8.74
CA ASP A 160 -9.03 -18.63 8.63
C ASP A 160 -9.61 -19.16 9.93
N SER A 161 -10.91 -18.94 10.09
CA SER A 161 -11.62 -19.30 11.31
C SER A 161 -11.90 -20.79 11.51
N ASN A 162 -11.67 -21.63 10.50
CA ASN A 162 -12.02 -23.06 10.60
C ASN A 162 -11.34 -23.96 9.54
N PRO A 163 -10.41 -24.86 9.92
CA PRO A 163 -9.97 -25.96 9.07
C PRO A 163 -10.92 -27.19 9.13
N ALA A 164 -12.08 -27.09 9.80
CA ALA A 164 -12.92 -28.26 10.14
C ALA A 164 -13.64 -28.97 8.98
N SER A 165 -13.10 -28.98 7.75
CA SER A 165 -13.59 -29.86 6.67
C SER A 165 -12.58 -30.89 6.16
N SER A 166 -11.32 -30.89 6.62
CA SER A 166 -10.35 -31.96 6.29
C SER A 166 -9.95 -32.71 7.55
N LYS A 167 -10.77 -33.69 7.96
CA LYS A 167 -10.30 -34.83 8.75
C LYS A 167 -9.56 -35.82 7.85
N GLU A 168 -8.65 -35.34 7.02
CA GLU A 168 -7.66 -36.19 6.37
C GLU A 168 -6.33 -35.89 7.07
N GLU A 169 -5.72 -36.95 7.58
CA GLU A 169 -4.47 -36.94 8.33
C GLU A 169 -3.42 -36.13 7.56
N GLU A 170 -3.07 -34.94 8.07
CA GLU A 170 -1.92 -34.18 7.60
C GLU A 170 -0.65 -34.95 7.99
N GLN A 171 -0.22 -35.84 7.10
CA GLN A 171 1.12 -36.40 7.12
C GLN A 171 2.09 -35.27 6.79
N TYR A 172 2.81 -34.80 7.80
CA TYR A 172 3.91 -33.86 7.68
C TYR A 172 5.06 -34.53 6.90
N GLU A 173 5.24 -34.15 5.64
CA GLU A 173 6.40 -34.56 4.84
C GLU A 173 7.42 -33.43 4.80
N VAL A 174 8.65 -33.71 5.25
CA VAL A 174 9.75 -32.73 5.30
C VAL A 174 10.39 -32.67 3.92
N VAL A 175 10.29 -31.52 3.25
CA VAL A 175 11.02 -31.25 2.00
C VAL A 175 11.76 -29.92 2.11
N GLY A 176 13.07 -29.92 1.89
CA GLY A 176 13.74 -28.80 1.23
C GLY A 176 14.52 -27.76 2.04
N GLY A 177 14.60 -27.82 3.38
CA GLY A 177 15.63 -27.07 4.11
C GLY A 177 15.53 -25.54 4.16
N GLU A 178 14.39 -24.94 3.77
CA GLU A 178 14.11 -23.51 3.98
C GLU A 178 12.89 -23.31 4.89
N THR A 179 13.12 -22.74 6.06
CA THR A 179 12.21 -22.75 7.22
C THR A 179 11.39 -21.47 7.33
N TYR A 180 10.64 -21.11 6.28
CA TYR A 180 9.61 -20.06 6.39
C TYR A 180 8.18 -20.62 6.22
N GLU A 181 8.02 -21.80 5.59
CA GLU A 181 6.72 -22.26 5.08
C GLU A 181 5.87 -23.10 6.06
N HIS A 182 6.44 -23.56 7.18
CA HIS A 182 5.82 -24.61 8.01
C HIS A 182 5.17 -24.11 9.32
N GLU A 183 5.39 -22.86 9.74
CA GLU A 183 4.97 -22.41 11.08
C GLU A 183 3.64 -21.66 11.11
N MET A 184 3.17 -21.10 9.98
CA MET A 184 1.86 -20.43 9.91
C MET A 184 0.67 -21.39 10.04
N GLY A 185 0.88 -22.69 9.82
CA GLY A 185 -0.09 -23.76 10.10
C GLY A 185 -0.21 -24.13 11.59
N VAL A 186 0.67 -23.60 12.45
CA VAL A 186 0.68 -23.85 13.91
C VAL A 186 -0.22 -22.86 14.65
N LEU A 187 -0.64 -21.77 14.00
CA LEU A 187 -1.51 -20.75 14.57
C LEU A 187 -2.91 -21.32 14.77
N ARG A 188 -3.43 -21.21 16.00
CA ARG A 188 -4.74 -21.81 16.32
C ARG A 188 -5.82 -21.11 15.50
N PRO A 189 -6.68 -21.87 14.79
CA PRO A 189 -7.83 -21.29 14.12
C PRO A 189 -8.71 -20.57 15.15
N SER A 190 -8.90 -19.27 14.96
CA SER A 190 -9.83 -18.49 15.78
C SER A 190 -11.22 -18.69 15.23
N GLY A 191 -12.16 -19.30 15.96
CA GLY A 191 -13.52 -19.53 15.49
C GLY A 191 -14.16 -18.27 14.87
N GLY A 192 -14.99 -18.45 13.84
CA GLY A 192 -15.67 -17.33 13.17
C GLY A 192 -16.57 -16.56 14.14
N PHE A 193 -16.89 -15.31 13.82
CA PHE A 193 -17.73 -14.50 14.70
C PHE A 193 -19.18 -15.01 14.71
N GLU A 194 -19.72 -15.31 15.90
CA GLU A 194 -21.15 -15.54 16.08
C GLU A 194 -21.87 -14.21 16.26
N PHE A 195 -22.13 -13.50 15.14
CA PHE A 195 -22.72 -12.15 15.14
C PHE A 195 -23.99 -12.02 16.00
N ASN A 196 -24.89 -13.02 15.95
CA ASN A 196 -26.12 -13.03 16.74
C ASN A 196 -25.91 -13.11 18.27
N ALA A 197 -24.72 -13.50 18.73
CA ALA A 197 -24.38 -13.56 20.15
C ALA A 197 -23.82 -12.23 20.68
N ILE A 198 -23.31 -11.37 19.79
CA ILE A 198 -22.64 -10.12 20.13
C ILE A 198 -23.69 -9.03 20.40
N LYS A 199 -23.50 -8.27 21.49
CA LYS A 199 -24.47 -7.30 21.98
C LYS A 199 -24.62 -6.10 21.06
N ASN A 200 -23.51 -5.51 20.65
CA ASN A 200 -23.45 -4.25 19.90
C ASN A 200 -22.13 -4.11 19.13
N GLU A 201 -22.02 -3.07 18.30
CA GLU A 201 -20.84 -2.84 17.45
C GLU A 201 -19.56 -2.60 18.26
N SER A 202 -19.65 -2.00 19.46
CA SER A 202 -18.49 -1.78 20.32
C SER A 202 -17.92 -3.10 20.85
N GLU A 203 -18.77 -4.06 21.21
CA GLU A 203 -18.33 -5.40 21.59
C GLU A 203 -17.76 -6.15 20.39
N PHE A 204 -18.33 -5.97 19.20
CA PHE A 204 -17.78 -6.53 17.96
C PHE A 204 -16.38 -5.96 17.67
N MET A 205 -16.18 -4.63 17.75
CA MET A 205 -14.88 -3.98 17.62
C MET A 205 -13.84 -4.58 18.58
N ARG A 206 -14.20 -4.73 19.86
CA ARG A 206 -13.31 -5.33 20.86
C ARG A 206 -12.96 -6.78 20.53
N LEU A 207 -13.92 -7.59 20.06
CA LEU A 207 -13.67 -8.98 19.68
C LEU A 207 -12.79 -9.09 18.44
N VAL A 208 -12.95 -8.17 17.49
CA VAL A 208 -12.04 -8.04 16.35
C VAL A 208 -10.64 -7.68 16.87
N GLU A 209 -10.49 -6.63 17.67
CA GLU A 209 -9.20 -6.23 18.25
C GLU A 209 -8.52 -7.37 19.03
N GLU A 210 -9.25 -8.06 19.92
CA GLU A 210 -8.74 -9.21 20.68
C GLU A 210 -8.28 -10.36 19.79
N ARG A 211 -9.00 -10.64 18.69
CA ARG A 211 -8.60 -11.69 17.74
C ARG A 211 -7.24 -11.36 17.13
N TYR A 212 -7.00 -10.09 16.82
CA TYR A 212 -5.75 -9.63 16.20
C TYR A 212 -4.61 -9.58 17.22
N GLU A 213 -4.85 -9.05 18.42
CA GLU A 213 -3.87 -9.08 19.52
C GLU A 213 -3.43 -10.52 19.83
N SER A 214 -4.38 -11.47 19.83
CA SER A 214 -4.09 -12.88 20.06
C SER A 214 -3.24 -13.48 18.94
N PHE A 215 -3.47 -13.05 17.69
CA PHE A 215 -2.72 -13.50 16.53
C PHE A 215 -1.31 -12.91 16.52
N GLU A 216 -1.17 -11.62 16.80
CA GLU A 216 0.12 -10.94 16.96
C GLU A 216 0.97 -11.58 18.06
N THR A 217 0.35 -11.89 19.20
CA THR A 217 1.03 -12.57 20.30
C THR A 217 1.57 -13.92 19.86
N GLN A 218 0.79 -14.68 19.08
CA GLN A 218 1.23 -15.98 18.58
C GLN A 218 2.39 -15.83 17.58
N ILE A 219 2.34 -14.86 16.66
CA ILE A 219 3.44 -14.62 15.73
C ILE A 219 4.69 -14.16 16.48
N ALA A 220 4.56 -13.25 17.46
CA ALA A 220 5.69 -12.77 18.24
C ALA A 220 6.40 -13.93 18.97
N VAL A 221 5.64 -14.88 19.50
CA VAL A 221 6.18 -16.10 20.11
C VAL A 221 6.91 -16.95 19.06
N LEU A 222 6.30 -17.20 17.89
CA LEU A 222 6.94 -17.98 16.82
C LEU A 222 8.26 -17.35 16.35
N VAL A 223 8.26 -16.03 16.13
CA VAL A 223 9.47 -15.29 15.73
C VAL A 223 10.55 -15.39 16.81
N GLN A 224 10.17 -15.26 18.08
CA GLN A 224 11.12 -15.39 19.19
C GLN A 224 11.69 -16.81 19.30
N GLU A 225 10.87 -17.85 19.14
CA GLU A 225 11.29 -19.25 19.13
C GLU A 225 12.26 -19.52 17.98
N ARG A 226 11.97 -18.98 16.79
CA ARG A 226 12.85 -19.09 15.63
C ARG A 226 14.17 -18.36 15.83
N GLN A 227 14.15 -17.15 16.37
CA GLN A 227 15.38 -16.41 16.66
C GLN A 227 16.24 -17.19 17.66
N ALA A 228 15.62 -17.74 18.71
CA ALA A 228 16.32 -18.59 19.67
C ALA A 228 16.91 -19.85 19.00
N ALA A 229 16.22 -20.44 18.02
CA ALA A 229 16.73 -21.58 17.25
C ALA A 229 17.92 -21.20 16.35
N LEU A 230 17.85 -20.05 15.66
CA LEU A 230 18.95 -19.52 14.84
C LEU A 230 20.16 -19.14 15.69
N ASP A 231 19.94 -18.49 16.83
CA ASP A 231 20.99 -18.15 17.79
C ASP A 231 21.65 -19.42 18.35
N ALA A 232 20.85 -20.46 18.64
CA ALA A 232 21.37 -21.76 19.07
C ALA A 232 22.20 -22.46 17.97
N GLN A 233 21.78 -22.38 16.71
CA GLN A 233 22.56 -22.90 15.59
C GLN A 233 23.88 -22.12 15.39
N THR A 234 23.83 -20.79 15.46
CA THR A 234 25.01 -19.93 15.37
C THR A 234 25.98 -20.24 16.50
N GLN A 235 25.50 -20.35 17.75
CA GLN A 235 26.32 -20.72 18.91
C GLN A 235 26.93 -22.12 18.75
N GLN A 236 26.20 -23.09 18.20
CA GLN A 236 26.75 -24.42 17.90
C GLN A 236 27.84 -24.36 16.81
N ALA A 237 27.65 -23.55 15.78
CA ALA A 237 28.64 -23.35 14.71
C ALA A 237 29.92 -22.66 15.23
N GLU A 238 29.78 -21.59 16.03
CA GLU A 238 30.89 -20.90 16.69
C GLU A 238 31.64 -21.82 17.65
N PHE A 239 30.91 -22.63 18.43
CA PHE A 239 31.52 -23.62 19.32
C PHE A 239 32.30 -24.67 18.51
N ALA A 240 31.74 -25.20 17.43
CA ALA A 240 32.42 -26.14 16.56
C ALA A 240 33.69 -25.54 15.93
N GLU A 241 33.62 -24.29 15.47
CA GLU A 241 34.76 -23.55 14.93
C GLU A 241 35.83 -23.31 16.00
N SER A 242 35.44 -22.95 17.22
CA SER A 242 36.37 -22.76 18.35
C SER A 242 37.13 -24.04 18.70
N VAL A 243 36.46 -25.19 18.69
CA VAL A 243 37.08 -26.51 18.91
C VAL A 243 38.02 -26.87 17.77
N GLN A 244 37.66 -26.56 16.53
CA GLN A 244 38.56 -26.74 15.38
C GLN A 244 39.78 -25.83 15.48
N ARG A 245 39.61 -24.57 15.88
CA ARG A 245 40.69 -23.61 16.09
C ARG A 245 41.63 -24.09 17.19
N GLU A 246 41.11 -24.55 18.33
CA GLU A 246 41.91 -25.10 19.42
C GLU A 246 42.68 -26.36 18.96
N ARG A 247 42.06 -27.22 18.15
CA ARG A 247 42.76 -28.38 17.55
C ARG A 247 43.90 -27.94 16.62
N ARG A 248 43.66 -26.95 15.75
CA ARG A 248 44.69 -26.38 14.86
C ARG A 248 45.83 -25.74 15.66
N GLU A 249 45.52 -24.98 16.70
CA GLU A 249 46.50 -24.37 17.61
C GLU A 249 47.30 -25.43 18.38
N ARG A 250 46.67 -26.51 18.86
CA ARG A 250 47.39 -27.61 19.53
C ARG A 250 48.34 -28.34 18.57
N VAL A 251 47.97 -28.49 17.30
CA VAL A 251 48.85 -29.04 16.26
C VAL A 251 49.98 -28.08 15.93
N ALA A 252 49.70 -26.79 15.77
CA ALA A 252 50.70 -25.74 15.55
C ALA A 252 51.68 -25.64 16.74
N LYS A 253 51.20 -25.69 17.98
CA LYS A 253 52.00 -25.66 19.21
C LYS A 253 52.85 -26.92 19.40
N ARG A 254 52.43 -28.06 18.84
CA ARG A 254 53.26 -29.27 18.71
C ARG A 254 54.39 -29.10 17.69
N GLN A 255 54.14 -28.34 16.62
CA GLN A 255 55.15 -28.01 15.60
C GLN A 255 56.10 -26.88 16.06
N GLU A 256 55.62 -25.89 16.80
CA GLU A 256 56.43 -24.78 17.35
C GLU A 256 57.35 -25.20 18.51
N ARG A 257 57.08 -26.31 19.21
CA ARG A 257 58.02 -26.87 20.21
C ARG A 257 59.36 -27.32 19.60
N ALA A 258 59.53 -27.24 18.27
CA ALA A 258 60.79 -27.47 17.59
C ALA A 258 61.64 -26.20 17.36
N HIS A 259 61.11 -24.97 17.40
CA HIS A 259 61.90 -23.75 17.13
C HIS A 259 61.50 -22.58 18.06
N ALA A 260 62.51 -21.90 18.63
CA ALA A 260 62.35 -20.86 19.65
C ALA A 260 62.25 -19.44 19.07
N ARG A 261 61.30 -18.64 19.64
CA ARG A 261 61.15 -17.15 19.74
C ARG A 261 61.08 -16.36 18.41
N VAL A 262 60.23 -15.35 18.21
CA VAL A 262 60.08 -13.99 18.84
C VAL A 262 58.70 -13.39 18.43
N PRO A 263 58.07 -12.46 19.18
CA PRO A 263 56.68 -12.05 18.98
C PRO A 263 56.52 -10.80 18.08
N GLU A 264 55.49 -10.81 17.23
CA GLU A 264 54.99 -9.60 16.54
C GLU A 264 53.72 -9.09 17.22
N TYR A 265 53.85 -7.97 17.93
CA TYR A 265 52.75 -7.06 18.21
C TYR A 265 52.57 -6.15 17.00
N SER A 266 51.38 -6.14 16.39
CA SER A 266 51.08 -5.19 15.32
C SER A 266 49.68 -4.61 15.47
N ALA A 267 49.59 -3.29 15.34
CA ALA A 267 48.41 -2.43 15.35
C ALA A 267 47.28 -2.86 14.39
N ALA A 268 47.56 -3.80 13.48
CA ALA A 268 46.62 -4.40 12.54
C ALA A 268 45.41 -5.09 13.21
N GLY A 269 45.57 -5.64 14.42
CA GLY A 269 44.46 -6.27 15.15
C GLY A 269 43.42 -5.25 15.67
N LEU A 270 43.88 -4.08 16.08
CA LEU A 270 43.03 -2.99 16.55
C LEU A 270 42.31 -2.31 15.37
N GLU A 271 42.99 -2.20 14.21
CA GLU A 271 42.43 -1.62 12.99
C GLU A 271 41.41 -2.56 12.31
N ALA A 272 41.63 -3.88 12.38
CA ALA A 272 40.67 -4.89 11.95
C ALA A 272 39.42 -4.96 12.87
N ALA A 273 39.61 -4.79 14.19
CA ALA A 273 38.51 -4.69 15.15
C ALA A 273 37.74 -3.36 15.01
N GLN A 274 38.42 -2.24 14.72
CA GLN A 274 37.77 -0.96 14.42
C GLN A 274 37.08 -0.94 13.05
N ARG A 275 37.58 -1.66 12.04
CA ARG A 275 36.84 -1.89 10.78
C ARG A 275 35.58 -2.73 11.01
N ARG A 276 35.66 -3.80 11.81
CA ARG A 276 34.47 -4.58 12.18
C ARG A 276 33.48 -3.75 13.01
N GLY A 277 33.95 -2.96 13.96
CA GLY A 277 33.11 -2.06 14.77
C GLY A 277 32.48 -0.91 13.98
N ARG A 278 33.18 -0.36 12.97
CA ARG A 278 32.63 0.67 12.06
C ARG A 278 31.71 0.08 10.99
N ALA A 279 31.88 -1.19 10.62
CA ALA A 279 30.95 -1.91 9.76
C ALA A 279 29.65 -2.28 10.50
N MET A 280 29.74 -2.65 11.78
CA MET A 280 28.56 -2.84 12.65
C MET A 280 27.82 -1.53 12.95
N ALA A 281 28.52 -0.38 12.99
CA ALA A 281 27.89 0.94 13.16
C ALA A 281 27.15 1.47 11.90
N ARG A 282 27.22 0.74 10.77
CA ARG A 282 26.46 0.98 9.53
C ARG A 282 25.29 0.01 9.37
N GLU A 283 24.84 -0.62 10.44
CA GLU A 283 23.56 -1.32 10.45
C GLU A 283 22.43 -0.29 10.34
N GLY A 284 22.04 -0.02 9.10
CA GLY A 284 20.62 0.22 8.84
C GLY A 284 19.82 -0.93 9.45
N VAL A 285 18.62 -0.61 9.92
CA VAL A 285 17.61 -1.52 10.53
C VAL A 285 17.92 -3.00 10.24
N GLN A 286 18.30 -3.75 11.28
CA GLN A 286 18.71 -5.15 11.12
C GLN A 286 17.57 -5.93 10.46
N GLU A 287 17.90 -6.91 9.62
CA GLU A 287 16.92 -7.76 8.93
C GLU A 287 15.97 -8.47 9.91
N THR A 288 16.43 -8.69 11.15
CA THR A 288 15.65 -9.17 12.30
C THR A 288 14.61 -8.17 12.79
N ASP A 289 14.92 -6.87 12.82
CA ASP A 289 13.94 -5.81 13.09
C ASP A 289 12.88 -5.78 11.99
N VAL A 290 13.28 -5.97 10.72
CA VAL A 290 12.37 -6.09 9.56
C VAL A 290 11.44 -7.29 9.70
N GLN A 291 11.96 -8.44 10.12
CA GLN A 291 11.18 -9.65 10.37
C GLN A 291 10.22 -9.48 11.56
N SER A 292 10.65 -8.78 12.62
CA SER A 292 9.79 -8.46 13.76
C SER A 292 8.71 -7.42 13.45
N MET A 293 8.92 -6.57 12.43
CA MET A 293 7.93 -5.60 11.93
C MET A 293 6.98 -6.25 10.92
N ALA A 294 7.47 -7.14 10.05
CA ALA A 294 6.70 -7.94 9.10
C ALA A 294 5.63 -8.82 9.78
N ALA A 295 6.00 -9.44 10.90
CA ALA A 295 5.12 -10.23 11.76
C ALA A 295 3.90 -9.48 12.34
N LYS A 296 3.89 -8.14 12.30
CA LYS A 296 2.98 -7.29 13.08
C LYS A 296 1.91 -6.58 12.25
N GLN A 297 1.83 -6.79 10.95
CA GLN A 297 0.90 -6.05 10.08
C GLN A 297 -0.21 -6.97 9.59
N VAL A 298 -1.42 -6.75 10.09
CA VAL A 298 -2.55 -7.66 9.88
C VAL A 298 -3.73 -6.85 9.38
N TRP A 299 -4.09 -7.07 8.11
CA TRP A 299 -5.10 -6.28 7.41
C TRP A 299 -6.54 -6.63 7.84
N HIS A 300 -7.38 -5.60 7.98
CA HIS A 300 -8.82 -5.73 8.20
C HIS A 300 -9.57 -5.81 6.87
N THR A 301 -9.44 -6.91 6.12
CA THR A 301 -10.20 -7.06 4.87
C THR A 301 -11.62 -7.59 5.17
N PRO A 302 -12.67 -7.07 4.49
CA PRO A 302 -14.04 -7.56 4.64
C PRO A 302 -14.16 -9.06 4.37
N THR A 303 -13.35 -9.56 3.42
CA THR A 303 -13.29 -10.97 3.02
C THR A 303 -12.85 -11.89 4.16
N GLN A 304 -12.07 -11.38 5.12
CA GLN A 304 -11.59 -12.11 6.29
C GLN A 304 -12.53 -11.97 7.49
N ILE A 305 -13.02 -10.75 7.75
CA ILE A 305 -13.83 -10.46 8.94
C ILE A 305 -15.23 -11.10 8.84
N PHE A 306 -15.84 -11.05 7.66
CA PHE A 306 -17.22 -11.48 7.45
C PHE A 306 -17.33 -12.86 6.78
N GLN A 307 -16.33 -13.72 6.94
CA GLN A 307 -16.40 -15.09 6.44
C GLN A 307 -17.57 -15.86 7.10
N PRO A 308 -18.29 -16.70 6.33
CA PRO A 308 -18.23 -16.87 4.87
C PRO A 308 -19.22 -15.94 4.12
N TYR A 309 -20.02 -15.16 4.85
CA TYR A 309 -21.18 -14.45 4.32
C TYR A 309 -20.84 -13.36 3.28
N TYR A 310 -19.67 -12.72 3.39
CA TYR A 310 -19.21 -11.77 2.36
C TYR A 310 -18.98 -12.45 1.01
N ALA A 311 -18.32 -13.61 1.02
CA ALA A 311 -18.10 -14.41 -0.17
C ALA A 311 -19.42 -14.95 -0.75
N HIS A 312 -20.37 -15.33 0.11
CA HIS A 312 -21.70 -15.75 -0.33
C HIS A 312 -22.45 -14.64 -1.08
N ALA A 313 -22.35 -13.38 -0.62
CA ALA A 313 -22.99 -12.25 -1.28
C ALA A 313 -22.47 -12.08 -2.72
N ILE A 314 -21.14 -12.15 -2.88
CA ILE A 314 -20.50 -12.05 -4.20
C ILE A 314 -20.87 -13.27 -5.06
N ALA A 315 -20.85 -14.48 -4.50
CA ALA A 315 -21.23 -15.69 -5.22
C ALA A 315 -22.69 -15.62 -5.74
N ARG A 316 -23.61 -15.10 -4.93
CA ARG A 316 -25.01 -14.87 -5.32
C ARG A 316 -25.13 -13.88 -6.47
N TYR A 317 -24.36 -12.79 -6.44
CA TYR A 317 -24.28 -11.84 -7.54
C TYR A 317 -23.76 -12.50 -8.83
N LEU A 318 -22.63 -13.20 -8.76
CA LEU A 318 -22.01 -13.88 -9.90
C LEU A 318 -22.95 -14.91 -10.52
N VAL A 319 -23.57 -15.76 -9.71
CA VAL A 319 -24.53 -16.77 -10.16
C VAL A 319 -25.76 -16.12 -10.81
N ALA A 320 -26.29 -15.03 -10.23
CA ALA A 320 -27.44 -14.33 -10.79
C ALA A 320 -27.12 -13.74 -12.17
N GLU A 321 -25.99 -13.03 -12.31
CA GLU A 321 -25.57 -12.46 -13.59
C GLU A 321 -25.24 -13.54 -14.64
N TYR A 322 -24.59 -14.62 -14.22
CA TYR A 322 -24.30 -15.76 -15.08
C TYR A 322 -25.57 -16.43 -15.60
N LYS A 323 -26.57 -16.66 -14.73
CA LYS A 323 -27.88 -17.22 -15.10
C LYS A 323 -28.63 -16.33 -16.09
N LEU A 324 -28.50 -15.01 -15.97
CA LEU A 324 -29.19 -14.05 -16.83
C LEU A 324 -28.58 -13.94 -18.24
N HIS A 325 -27.28 -14.20 -18.38
CA HIS A 325 -26.56 -13.79 -19.59
C HIS A 325 -25.83 -14.90 -20.34
N ASN A 326 -25.35 -15.93 -19.65
CA ASN A 326 -24.42 -16.91 -20.22
C ASN A 326 -24.92 -18.34 -20.05
N TYR A 327 -25.64 -18.65 -18.97
CA TYR A 327 -26.19 -19.97 -18.75
C TYR A 327 -27.30 -20.29 -19.77
N PRO A 328 -27.35 -21.51 -20.35
CA PRO A 328 -26.43 -22.65 -20.17
C PRO A 328 -25.37 -22.76 -21.29
N TYR A 329 -25.12 -21.72 -22.08
CA TYR A 329 -24.27 -21.82 -23.27
C TYR A 329 -22.78 -21.79 -22.92
N ASP A 330 -22.35 -20.80 -22.14
CA ASP A 330 -20.95 -20.66 -21.73
C ASP A 330 -20.74 -21.20 -20.31
N ASP A 331 -19.49 -21.55 -19.98
CA ASP A 331 -19.06 -21.93 -18.63
C ASP A 331 -18.89 -20.69 -17.73
N LEU A 332 -18.99 -20.86 -16.41
CA LEU A 332 -18.77 -19.77 -15.46
C LEU A 332 -17.27 -19.59 -15.22
N VAL A 333 -16.65 -18.62 -15.92
CA VAL A 333 -15.23 -18.30 -15.77
C VAL A 333 -15.05 -17.09 -14.87
N ILE A 334 -14.22 -17.24 -13.83
CA ILE A 334 -13.94 -16.19 -12.84
C ILE A 334 -12.44 -16.03 -12.72
N PHE A 335 -11.95 -14.80 -12.86
CA PHE A 335 -10.60 -14.38 -12.53
C PHE A 335 -10.65 -13.53 -11.28
N GLU A 336 -9.86 -13.85 -10.27
CA GLU A 336 -9.66 -13.03 -9.07
C GLU A 336 -8.25 -12.48 -9.09
N LEU A 337 -8.12 -11.17 -9.14
CA LEU A 337 -6.85 -10.45 -9.10
C LEU A 337 -6.50 -10.20 -7.63
N GLY A 338 -5.33 -10.64 -7.18
CA GLY A 338 -4.87 -10.41 -5.80
C GLY A 338 -5.79 -11.04 -4.75
N ALA A 339 -5.92 -12.36 -4.72
CA ALA A 339 -6.86 -13.06 -3.84
C ALA A 339 -6.49 -13.05 -2.34
N GLY A 340 -5.36 -12.44 -1.97
CA GLY A 340 -4.85 -12.41 -0.60
C GLY A 340 -4.67 -13.83 -0.06
N SER A 341 -5.48 -14.23 0.93
CA SER A 341 -5.37 -15.55 1.54
C SER A 341 -6.11 -16.63 0.76
N GLY A 342 -6.83 -16.28 -0.32
CA GLY A 342 -7.76 -17.18 -1.03
C GLY A 342 -9.05 -17.46 -0.26
N ALA A 343 -9.35 -16.71 0.81
CA ALA A 343 -10.59 -16.84 1.57
C ALA A 343 -11.85 -16.58 0.72
N LEU A 344 -11.80 -15.56 -0.14
CA LEU A 344 -12.91 -15.23 -1.03
C LEU A 344 -13.17 -16.36 -2.04
N ALA A 345 -12.14 -16.80 -2.77
CA ALA A 345 -12.23 -17.92 -3.70
C ALA A 345 -12.83 -19.17 -3.05
N ARG A 346 -12.35 -19.54 -1.86
CA ARG A 346 -12.88 -20.68 -1.10
C ARG A 346 -14.37 -20.50 -0.78
N GLY A 347 -14.75 -19.36 -0.22
CA GLY A 347 -16.13 -19.06 0.13
C GLY A 347 -17.08 -19.04 -1.07
N ILE A 348 -16.65 -18.52 -2.22
CA ILE A 348 -17.44 -18.53 -3.46
C ILE A 348 -17.61 -19.97 -3.97
N LEU A 349 -16.53 -20.74 -4.05
CA LEU A 349 -16.57 -22.11 -4.56
C LEU A 349 -17.37 -23.05 -3.65
N ASP A 350 -17.21 -22.94 -2.34
CA ASP A 350 -18.01 -23.70 -1.36
C ASP A 350 -19.50 -23.35 -1.47
N TYR A 351 -19.85 -22.06 -1.61
CA TYR A 351 -21.24 -21.63 -1.78
C TYR A 351 -21.87 -22.20 -3.05
N ILE A 352 -21.18 -22.10 -4.20
CA ILE A 352 -21.70 -22.60 -5.48
C ILE A 352 -21.81 -24.13 -5.43
N ALA A 353 -20.83 -24.83 -4.85
CA ALA A 353 -20.88 -26.28 -4.70
C ALA A 353 -22.07 -26.76 -3.86
N LEU A 354 -22.42 -26.02 -2.81
CA LEU A 354 -23.54 -26.35 -1.92
C LEU A 354 -24.90 -25.97 -2.53
N SER A 355 -25.00 -24.77 -3.10
CA SER A 355 -26.28 -24.18 -3.51
C SER A 355 -26.66 -24.50 -4.95
N GLU A 356 -25.67 -24.62 -5.84
CA GLU A 356 -25.86 -24.69 -7.29
C GLU A 356 -24.88 -25.72 -7.91
N PRO A 357 -25.00 -27.03 -7.58
CA PRO A 357 -24.02 -28.05 -7.95
C PRO A 357 -23.86 -28.20 -9.46
N GLU A 358 -24.93 -27.98 -10.25
CA GLU A 358 -24.84 -28.02 -11.72
C GLU A 358 -23.94 -26.90 -12.26
N ILE A 359 -24.04 -25.69 -11.70
CA ILE A 359 -23.18 -24.57 -12.09
C ILE A 359 -21.75 -24.83 -11.65
N TYR A 360 -21.55 -25.36 -10.44
CA TYR A 360 -20.23 -25.72 -9.93
C TYR A 360 -19.45 -26.65 -10.88
N THR A 361 -20.13 -27.61 -11.52
CA THR A 361 -19.48 -28.50 -12.52
C THR A 361 -19.01 -27.79 -13.79
N ARG A 362 -19.39 -26.53 -13.98
CA ARG A 362 -19.01 -25.68 -15.11
C ARG A 362 -18.24 -24.44 -14.67
N THR A 363 -17.92 -24.32 -13.37
CA THR A 363 -17.13 -23.21 -12.86
C THR A 363 -15.65 -23.46 -13.10
N ARG A 364 -14.96 -22.42 -13.60
CA ARG A 364 -13.50 -22.32 -13.68
C ARG A 364 -13.07 -21.04 -12.97
N TYR A 365 -12.37 -21.20 -11.86
CA TYR A 365 -11.87 -20.11 -11.04
C TYR A 365 -10.36 -19.99 -11.23
N ARG A 366 -9.86 -18.79 -11.51
CA ARG A 366 -8.43 -18.53 -11.72
C ARG A 366 -8.01 -17.39 -10.82
N ILE A 367 -7.09 -17.67 -9.92
CA ILE A 367 -6.47 -16.63 -9.09
C ILE A 367 -5.24 -16.13 -9.83
N VAL A 368 -5.10 -14.82 -9.98
CA VAL A 368 -3.89 -14.17 -10.51
C VAL A 368 -3.19 -13.50 -9.32
N GLU A 369 -2.04 -14.05 -8.96
CA GLU A 369 -1.28 -13.65 -7.77
C GLU A 369 0.17 -13.33 -8.16
N ILE A 370 0.70 -12.21 -7.67
CA ILE A 370 2.07 -11.79 -7.95
C ILE A 370 3.07 -12.35 -6.92
N SER A 371 2.61 -12.69 -5.71
CA SER A 371 3.45 -13.25 -4.66
C SER A 371 3.50 -14.77 -4.73
N GLU A 372 4.68 -15.33 -4.95
CA GLU A 372 4.89 -16.79 -4.94
C GLU A 372 4.40 -17.42 -3.63
N ARG A 373 4.73 -16.79 -2.50
CA ARG A 373 4.32 -17.26 -1.17
C ARG A 373 2.80 -17.36 -1.03
N LEU A 374 2.08 -16.30 -1.41
CA LEU A 374 0.61 -16.31 -1.36
C LEU A 374 0.03 -17.31 -2.35
N ALA A 375 0.60 -17.43 -3.54
CA ALA A 375 0.14 -18.40 -4.54
C ALA A 375 0.23 -19.85 -4.03
N GLN A 376 1.32 -20.19 -3.32
CA GLN A 376 1.46 -21.51 -2.69
C GLN A 376 0.45 -21.72 -1.56
N GLU A 377 0.24 -20.72 -0.69
CA GLU A 377 -0.74 -20.77 0.40
C GLU A 377 -2.17 -20.97 -0.14
N GLN A 378 -2.56 -20.19 -1.14
CA GLN A 378 -3.85 -20.28 -1.83
C GLN A 378 -4.04 -21.67 -2.44
N THR A 379 -3.01 -22.23 -3.09
CA THR A 379 -3.04 -23.58 -3.69
C THR A 379 -3.29 -24.66 -2.64
N ARG A 380 -2.62 -24.59 -1.49
CA ARG A 380 -2.81 -25.51 -0.36
C ARG A 380 -4.24 -25.40 0.19
N LYS A 381 -4.69 -24.18 0.46
CA LYS A 381 -6.03 -23.88 1.00
C LYS A 381 -7.16 -24.36 0.08
N LEU A 382 -6.96 -24.25 -1.23
CA LEU A 382 -7.95 -24.60 -2.25
C LEU A 382 -7.79 -26.02 -2.80
N ALA A 383 -6.96 -26.86 -2.17
CA ALA A 383 -6.62 -28.20 -2.65
C ALA A 383 -7.85 -29.08 -2.99
N ARG A 384 -8.94 -28.97 -2.22
CA ARG A 384 -10.20 -29.69 -2.49
C ARG A 384 -10.80 -29.31 -3.85
N HIS A 385 -10.86 -28.02 -4.16
CA HIS A 385 -11.40 -27.52 -5.43
C HIS A 385 -10.40 -27.70 -6.59
N ALA A 386 -9.10 -27.63 -6.30
CA ALA A 386 -8.04 -27.89 -7.27
C ALA A 386 -8.06 -29.36 -7.73
N LYS A 387 -8.22 -30.31 -6.80
CA LYS A 387 -8.45 -31.74 -7.11
C LYS A 387 -9.68 -31.94 -8.01
N ALA A 388 -10.72 -31.14 -7.82
CA ALA A 388 -11.92 -31.14 -8.65
C ALA A 388 -11.77 -30.38 -9.98
N ARG A 389 -10.57 -29.85 -10.30
CA ARG A 389 -10.25 -29.03 -11.48
C ARG A 389 -11.16 -27.79 -11.61
N ARG A 390 -11.51 -27.19 -10.48
CA ARG A 390 -12.36 -25.98 -10.43
C ARG A 390 -11.61 -24.70 -10.16
N VAL A 391 -10.40 -24.80 -9.63
CA VAL A 391 -9.57 -23.64 -9.34
C VAL A 391 -8.12 -23.88 -9.73
N GLU A 392 -7.51 -22.82 -10.22
CA GLU A 392 -6.11 -22.74 -10.62
C GLU A 392 -5.53 -21.43 -10.10
N VAL A 393 -4.30 -21.49 -9.57
CA VAL A 393 -3.56 -20.30 -9.14
C VAL A 393 -2.46 -20.03 -10.15
N VAL A 394 -2.50 -18.86 -10.76
CA VAL A 394 -1.56 -18.39 -11.77
C VAL A 394 -0.65 -17.36 -11.11
N HIS A 395 0.60 -17.76 -10.84
CA HIS A 395 1.63 -16.87 -10.31
C HIS A 395 2.15 -15.96 -11.42
N ARG A 396 1.54 -14.77 -11.56
CA ARG A 396 1.87 -13.78 -12.60
C ARG A 396 1.32 -12.41 -12.21
N ASP A 397 2.03 -11.36 -12.61
CA ASP A 397 1.50 -10.00 -12.60
C ASP A 397 0.40 -9.82 -13.66
N VAL A 398 -0.75 -9.31 -13.24
CA VAL A 398 -1.88 -9.00 -14.13
C VAL A 398 -1.54 -7.88 -15.10
N LEU A 399 -0.69 -6.91 -14.75
CA LEU A 399 -0.33 -5.82 -15.66
C LEU A 399 0.53 -6.32 -16.83
N ALA A 400 1.34 -7.35 -16.60
CA ALA A 400 2.15 -8.03 -17.59
C ALA A 400 1.43 -9.19 -18.32
N TRP A 401 0.11 -9.31 -18.18
CA TRP A 401 -0.66 -10.39 -18.79
C TRP A 401 -0.61 -10.35 -20.33
N SER A 402 -0.45 -11.52 -20.95
CA SER A 402 -0.22 -11.65 -22.39
C SER A 402 -1.09 -12.71 -23.09
N ASP A 403 -1.84 -13.51 -22.33
CA ASP A 403 -2.66 -14.60 -22.87
C ASP A 403 -4.09 -14.13 -23.19
N GLU A 404 -4.59 -14.40 -24.38
CA GLU A 404 -5.94 -13.95 -24.77
C GLU A 404 -7.02 -14.90 -24.24
N VAL A 405 -7.99 -14.35 -23.50
CA VAL A 405 -9.14 -15.05 -22.93
C VAL A 405 -10.40 -14.65 -23.70
N GLN A 406 -10.77 -15.45 -24.69
CA GLN A 406 -11.96 -15.22 -25.52
C GLN A 406 -13.28 -15.55 -24.81
N GLU A 407 -13.22 -16.38 -23.75
CA GLU A 407 -14.39 -16.80 -22.97
C GLU A 407 -15.01 -15.59 -22.23
N PRO A 408 -16.35 -15.46 -22.18
CA PRO A 408 -16.98 -14.52 -21.26
C PRO A 408 -16.57 -14.82 -19.83
N CYS A 409 -16.00 -13.84 -19.13
CA CYS A 409 -15.43 -14.04 -17.80
C CYS A 409 -15.77 -12.90 -16.86
N PHE A 410 -15.86 -13.21 -15.56
CA PHE A 410 -15.87 -12.22 -14.50
C PHE A 410 -14.44 -11.94 -14.05
N VAL A 411 -14.09 -10.67 -13.86
CA VAL A 411 -12.82 -10.23 -13.29
C VAL A 411 -13.13 -9.53 -11.97
N ILE A 412 -12.73 -10.17 -10.89
CA ILE A 412 -12.91 -9.72 -9.51
C ILE A 412 -11.62 -9.05 -9.05
N ALA A 413 -11.71 -7.85 -8.51
CA ALA A 413 -10.57 -7.16 -7.89
C ALA A 413 -11.06 -6.38 -6.66
N LEU A 414 -10.86 -6.92 -5.46
CA LEU A 414 -11.27 -6.29 -4.21
C LEU A 414 -10.03 -5.79 -3.48
N GLU A 415 -9.97 -4.50 -3.14
CA GLU A 415 -8.81 -3.87 -2.47
C GLU A 415 -7.51 -4.09 -3.27
N VAL A 416 -7.63 -3.91 -4.59
CA VAL A 416 -6.52 -4.00 -5.55
C VAL A 416 -6.18 -2.64 -6.14
N LEU A 417 -7.20 -1.78 -6.37
CA LEU A 417 -7.00 -0.52 -7.07
C LEU A 417 -6.29 0.50 -6.18
N ASP A 418 -6.55 0.47 -4.88
CA ASP A 418 -5.84 1.22 -3.86
C ASP A 418 -4.34 0.94 -3.83
N ASN A 419 -3.90 -0.28 -4.13
CA ASN A 419 -2.48 -0.65 -4.12
C ASN A 419 -1.77 -0.46 -5.47
N LEU A 420 -2.51 -0.13 -6.54
CA LEU A 420 -1.90 0.19 -7.83
C LEU A 420 -1.15 1.52 -7.77
N ALA A 421 0.16 1.49 -8.05
CA ALA A 421 0.98 2.70 -7.99
C ALA A 421 0.48 3.84 -8.91
N HIS A 422 0.56 5.07 -8.39
CA HIS A 422 0.15 6.29 -9.09
C HIS A 422 1.37 7.14 -9.46
N ASP A 423 1.27 7.85 -10.58
CA ASP A 423 2.19 8.94 -10.91
C ASP A 423 1.81 10.23 -10.18
N VAL A 424 2.77 11.13 -9.99
CA VAL A 424 2.54 12.47 -9.44
C VAL A 424 2.64 13.49 -10.56
N VAL A 425 1.63 14.35 -10.68
CA VAL A 425 1.60 15.44 -11.66
C VAL A 425 1.35 16.76 -10.95
N ARG A 426 2.07 17.81 -11.36
CA ARG A 426 1.83 19.19 -10.93
C ARG A 426 1.73 20.11 -12.13
N PHE A 427 1.04 21.23 -11.97
CA PHE A 427 0.84 22.18 -13.05
C PHE A 427 1.51 23.51 -12.73
N GLY A 428 2.25 24.07 -13.70
CA GLY A 428 2.78 25.43 -13.63
C GLY A 428 1.65 26.43 -13.43
N LEU A 429 1.68 27.25 -12.39
CA LEU A 429 0.62 28.23 -12.15
C LEU A 429 0.73 29.47 -13.04
N GLU A 430 1.72 29.54 -13.93
CA GLU A 430 1.80 30.54 -14.98
C GLU A 430 0.89 30.16 -16.17
N ASP A 431 1.11 28.99 -16.76
CA ASP A 431 0.56 28.56 -18.05
C ASP A 431 -0.22 27.23 -17.98
N LEU A 432 -0.32 26.63 -16.80
CA LEU A 432 -0.92 25.31 -16.55
C LEU A 432 -0.22 24.19 -17.31
N THR A 433 1.08 24.34 -17.60
CA THR A 433 1.87 23.25 -18.17
C THR A 433 2.03 22.10 -17.17
N PRO A 434 1.80 20.85 -17.59
CA PRO A 434 1.96 19.70 -16.70
C PRO A 434 3.44 19.31 -16.55
N TYR A 435 3.81 19.01 -15.32
CA TYR A 435 5.09 18.47 -14.89
C TYR A 435 4.87 17.12 -14.21
N GLN A 436 5.73 16.15 -14.51
CA GLN A 436 5.72 14.82 -13.90
C GLN A 436 6.70 14.77 -12.74
N GLY A 437 6.33 14.05 -11.67
CA GLY A 437 7.16 13.80 -10.50
C GLY A 437 8.15 12.67 -10.74
N VAL A 438 9.41 12.92 -10.40
CA VAL A 438 10.53 11.99 -10.50
C VAL A 438 11.21 11.93 -9.13
N VAL A 439 11.44 10.73 -8.60
CA VAL A 439 12.17 10.53 -7.35
C VAL A 439 13.62 10.24 -7.67
N SER A 440 14.53 11.04 -7.13
CA SER A 440 15.97 10.82 -7.17
C SER A 440 16.47 10.24 -5.85
N ILE A 441 17.29 9.19 -5.93
CA ILE A 441 17.96 8.56 -4.79
C ILE A 441 19.45 8.78 -4.96
N ASP A 442 20.11 9.38 -3.97
CA ASP A 442 21.55 9.63 -4.01
C ASP A 442 22.39 8.46 -3.47
N GLU A 443 23.68 8.72 -3.30
CA GLU A 443 24.67 7.80 -2.73
C GLU A 443 24.36 7.42 -1.26
N THR A 444 23.84 8.36 -0.45
CA THR A 444 23.47 8.11 0.96
C THR A 444 22.13 7.42 1.09
N GLY A 445 21.33 7.40 0.02
CA GLY A 445 19.99 6.81 -0.04
C GLY A 445 18.90 7.81 0.29
N ASP A 446 19.24 9.09 0.41
CA ASP A 446 18.29 10.15 0.64
C ASP A 446 17.52 10.45 -0.65
N MET A 447 16.21 10.64 -0.48
CA MET A 447 15.26 10.71 -1.57
C MET A 447 14.83 12.15 -1.80
N HIS A 448 14.86 12.58 -3.06
CA HIS A 448 14.52 13.94 -3.46
C HIS A 448 13.47 13.89 -4.57
N GLU A 449 12.36 14.61 -4.37
CA GLU A 449 11.34 14.78 -5.41
C GLU A 449 11.75 15.89 -6.38
N LEU A 450 11.76 15.56 -7.66
CA LEU A 450 12.08 16.42 -8.79
C LEU A 450 10.86 16.54 -9.70
N TYR A 451 10.73 17.66 -10.41
CA TYR A 451 9.63 17.89 -11.35
C TYR A 451 10.17 18.21 -12.74
N GLU A 452 9.87 17.35 -13.69
CA GLU A 452 10.33 17.45 -15.07
C GLU A 452 9.14 17.72 -16.01
N PRO A 453 9.36 18.42 -17.14
CA PRO A 453 8.32 18.58 -18.14
C PRO A 453 7.72 17.21 -18.54
N LEU A 454 6.40 17.16 -18.68
CA LEU A 454 5.69 15.93 -19.00
C LEU A 454 6.22 15.31 -20.31
N SER A 455 6.77 14.09 -20.20
CA SER A 455 7.27 13.28 -21.32
C SER A 455 6.62 11.90 -21.37
N ASP A 456 6.10 11.39 -20.25
CA ASP A 456 5.54 10.05 -20.17
C ASP A 456 4.21 9.91 -20.95
N PRO A 457 4.10 8.92 -21.87
CA PRO A 457 2.93 8.78 -22.73
C PRO A 457 1.68 8.32 -21.97
N LEU A 458 1.84 7.59 -20.86
CA LEU A 458 0.72 7.08 -20.07
C LEU A 458 0.06 8.20 -19.27
N ILE A 459 0.87 9.06 -18.64
CA ILE A 459 0.40 10.28 -17.99
C ILE A 459 -0.29 11.19 -19.02
N GLN A 460 0.30 11.41 -20.20
CA GLN A 460 -0.31 12.21 -21.26
C GLN A 460 -1.68 11.67 -21.67
N ARG A 461 -1.80 10.34 -21.86
CA ARG A 461 -3.08 9.71 -22.21
C ARG A 461 -4.12 9.86 -21.10
N TYR A 462 -3.74 9.69 -19.84
CA TYR A 462 -4.65 9.91 -18.72
C TYR A 462 -5.17 11.36 -18.70
N LEU A 463 -4.27 12.34 -18.86
CA LEU A 463 -4.64 13.75 -18.92
C LEU A 463 -5.51 14.07 -20.15
N GLN A 464 -5.38 13.37 -21.27
CA GLN A 464 -6.29 13.54 -22.41
C GLN A 464 -7.71 13.03 -22.11
N ILE A 465 -7.84 11.94 -21.34
CA ILE A 465 -9.13 11.34 -20.99
C ILE A 465 -9.85 12.17 -19.92
N ILE A 466 -9.13 12.60 -18.88
CA ILE A 466 -9.71 13.20 -17.68
C ILE A 466 -9.45 14.71 -17.56
N GLY A 467 -8.49 15.26 -18.30
CA GLY A 467 -7.87 16.58 -18.03
C GLY A 467 -8.78 17.78 -17.86
N GLN A 468 -10.04 17.72 -18.31
CA GLN A 468 -11.03 18.75 -17.99
C GLN A 468 -11.45 18.75 -16.52
N ASP A 469 -11.54 17.58 -15.88
CA ASP A 469 -11.92 17.41 -14.47
C ASP A 469 -10.73 17.55 -13.51
N LEU A 470 -9.51 17.32 -13.99
CA LEU A 470 -8.28 17.43 -13.19
C LEU A 470 -7.68 18.83 -13.16
N SER A 471 -8.38 19.82 -13.72
CA SER A 471 -7.83 21.17 -13.78
C SER A 471 -7.47 21.65 -12.37
N PRO A 472 -6.20 22.03 -12.13
CA PRO A 472 -5.70 22.43 -10.81
C PRO A 472 -6.43 23.67 -10.26
N LEU A 473 -7.16 24.37 -11.12
CA LEU A 473 -7.97 25.52 -10.77
C LEU A 473 -9.30 25.09 -10.13
N GLN A 474 -9.89 23.94 -10.47
CA GLN A 474 -11.21 23.56 -9.98
C GLN A 474 -11.30 23.53 -8.45
N SER A 475 -10.25 23.02 -7.79
CA SER A 475 -10.10 22.90 -6.34
C SER A 475 -9.52 24.16 -5.67
N SER A 476 -9.11 25.18 -6.43
CA SER A 476 -8.41 26.35 -5.92
C SER A 476 -9.22 27.64 -6.06
N TYR A 477 -9.06 28.57 -5.11
CA TYR A 477 -9.57 29.94 -5.24
C TYR A 477 -9.00 30.66 -6.47
N LEU A 478 -7.88 30.15 -7.01
CA LEU A 478 -7.26 30.65 -8.23
C LEU A 478 -8.17 30.53 -9.47
N ARG A 479 -9.22 29.70 -9.47
CA ARG A 479 -10.22 29.67 -10.57
C ARG A 479 -10.95 30.99 -10.80
N PHE A 480 -11.05 31.82 -9.76
CA PHE A 480 -11.75 33.10 -9.85
C PHE A 480 -10.85 34.21 -10.38
N LEU A 481 -9.54 33.96 -10.49
CA LEU A 481 -8.60 34.92 -11.04
C LEU A 481 -8.56 34.79 -12.57
N PRO A 482 -8.72 35.89 -13.32
CA PRO A 482 -8.48 35.89 -14.75
C PRO A 482 -7.06 35.42 -15.08
N ASP A 483 -6.87 34.67 -16.17
CA ASP A 483 -5.58 34.06 -16.54
C ASP A 483 -4.42 35.05 -16.58
N LYS A 484 -4.65 36.26 -17.11
CA LYS A 484 -3.64 37.31 -17.18
C LYS A 484 -3.21 37.80 -15.79
N LEU A 485 -4.15 37.85 -14.84
CA LEU A 485 -3.86 38.25 -13.46
C LEU A 485 -3.14 37.12 -12.72
N ARG A 486 -3.56 35.86 -12.90
CA ARG A 486 -2.88 34.68 -12.35
C ARG A 486 -1.43 34.60 -12.83
N SER A 487 -1.20 34.72 -14.14
CA SER A 487 0.15 34.71 -14.73
C SER A 487 1.01 35.87 -14.21
N ALA A 488 0.45 37.07 -14.07
CA ALA A 488 1.18 38.22 -13.51
C ALA A 488 1.50 38.03 -12.02
N LEU A 489 0.58 37.46 -11.23
CA LEU A 489 0.81 37.13 -9.82
C LEU A 489 1.88 36.05 -9.67
N ALA A 490 1.82 34.98 -10.47
CA ALA A 490 2.83 33.92 -10.47
C ALA A 490 4.25 34.44 -10.77
N LYS A 491 4.37 35.45 -11.63
CA LYS A 491 5.67 36.05 -12.00
C LYS A 491 6.21 37.06 -10.99
N HIS A 492 5.32 37.84 -10.38
CA HIS A 492 5.71 39.07 -9.70
C HIS A 492 5.35 39.13 -8.22
N ALA A 493 4.42 38.29 -7.75
CA ALA A 493 4.05 38.28 -6.34
C ALA A 493 5.05 37.43 -5.55
N PRO A 494 5.70 38.02 -4.52
CA PRO A 494 6.55 37.24 -3.63
C PRO A 494 5.72 36.17 -2.91
N PHE A 495 6.27 34.96 -2.78
CA PHE A 495 5.64 33.81 -2.13
C PHE A 495 4.41 33.22 -2.85
N PHE A 496 4.14 33.62 -4.10
CA PHE A 496 3.12 32.95 -4.89
C PHE A 496 3.62 31.55 -5.29
N PRO A 497 2.77 30.50 -5.17
CA PRO A 497 3.13 29.15 -5.57
C PRO A 497 3.59 29.09 -7.04
N ASN A 498 4.69 28.39 -7.31
CA ASN A 498 5.09 28.14 -8.70
C ASN A 498 4.29 26.98 -9.34
N LEU A 499 3.99 25.95 -8.54
CA LEU A 499 3.21 24.77 -8.95
C LEU A 499 1.91 24.65 -8.16
N SER A 500 0.93 24.00 -8.77
CA SER A 500 -0.27 23.52 -8.10
C SER A 500 0.04 22.55 -6.96
N GLU A 501 -0.96 22.18 -6.18
CA GLU A 501 -0.88 20.97 -5.34
C GLU A 501 -0.57 19.72 -6.20
N PRO A 502 0.11 18.71 -5.64
CA PRO A 502 0.35 17.44 -6.32
C PRO A 502 -0.95 16.70 -6.60
N VAL A 503 -1.03 16.13 -7.80
CA VAL A 503 -2.16 15.33 -8.27
C VAL A 503 -1.67 13.92 -8.52
N PHE A 504 -2.20 12.97 -7.77
CA PHE A 504 -1.88 11.56 -7.93
C PHE A 504 -2.78 10.95 -9.01
N VAL A 505 -2.15 10.33 -9.99
CA VAL A 505 -2.76 9.87 -11.22
C VAL A 505 -2.70 8.34 -11.28
N PRO A 506 -3.84 7.63 -11.36
CA PRO A 506 -3.92 6.16 -11.37
C PRO A 506 -3.48 5.56 -12.71
N THR A 507 -2.22 5.75 -13.10
CA THR A 507 -1.66 5.28 -14.37
C THR A 507 -1.62 3.77 -14.47
N ASN A 508 -1.34 3.05 -13.37
CA ASN A 508 -1.39 1.58 -13.37
C ASN A 508 -2.82 1.02 -13.48
N ALA A 509 -3.84 1.73 -12.97
CA ALA A 509 -5.23 1.34 -13.22
C ALA A 509 -5.61 1.54 -14.70
N LEU A 510 -5.08 2.58 -15.36
CA LEU A 510 -5.23 2.74 -16.81
C LEU A 510 -4.56 1.59 -17.58
N ARG A 511 -3.34 1.18 -17.18
CA ARG A 511 -2.67 -0.01 -17.74
C ARG A 511 -3.50 -1.27 -17.54
N LEU A 512 -4.06 -1.47 -16.35
CA LEU A 512 -4.94 -2.61 -16.08
C LEU A 512 -6.12 -2.64 -17.04
N PHE A 513 -6.79 -1.50 -17.29
CA PHE A 513 -7.88 -1.45 -18.26
C PHE A 513 -7.43 -1.72 -19.71
N ASP A 514 -6.24 -1.27 -20.11
CA ASP A 514 -5.69 -1.63 -21.42
C ASP A 514 -5.46 -3.13 -21.54
N THR A 515 -4.89 -3.75 -20.50
CA THR A 515 -4.67 -5.19 -20.41
C THR A 515 -5.99 -5.96 -20.46
N LEU A 516 -7.00 -5.53 -19.70
CA LEU A 516 -8.33 -6.15 -19.70
C LEU A 516 -9.06 -6.00 -21.04
N ASN A 517 -8.98 -4.82 -21.68
CA ASN A 517 -9.60 -4.61 -22.98
C ASN A 517 -8.91 -5.43 -24.09
N ARG A 518 -7.58 -5.58 -24.02
CA ARG A 518 -6.80 -6.31 -25.03
C ARG A 518 -6.91 -7.83 -24.87
N PHE A 519 -6.80 -8.34 -23.66
CA PHE A 519 -6.66 -9.78 -23.42
C PHE A 519 -7.93 -10.42 -22.85
N PHE A 520 -8.87 -9.65 -22.31
CA PHE A 520 -10.14 -10.16 -21.81
C PHE A 520 -11.31 -9.45 -22.50
N PRO A 521 -11.46 -9.56 -23.82
CA PRO A 521 -12.39 -8.74 -24.60
C PRO A 521 -13.89 -8.86 -24.22
N HIS A 522 -14.25 -9.90 -23.46
CA HIS A 522 -15.61 -10.16 -22.96
C HIS A 522 -15.71 -10.15 -21.43
N HIS A 523 -14.79 -9.44 -20.75
CA HIS A 523 -14.78 -9.34 -19.29
C HIS A 523 -16.00 -8.58 -18.73
N ARG A 524 -16.41 -8.98 -17.53
CA ARG A 524 -17.31 -8.23 -16.64
C ARG A 524 -16.58 -7.95 -15.34
N LEU A 525 -16.54 -6.69 -14.93
CA LEU A 525 -15.80 -6.27 -13.76
C LEU A 525 -16.66 -6.38 -12.51
N VAL A 526 -16.04 -6.85 -11.44
CA VAL A 526 -16.57 -6.83 -10.08
C VAL A 526 -15.46 -6.31 -9.18
N MET A 527 -15.34 -5.00 -9.11
CA MET A 527 -14.28 -4.35 -8.33
C MET A 527 -14.86 -3.65 -7.11
N SER A 528 -14.14 -3.65 -6.00
CA SER A 528 -14.53 -2.89 -4.81
C SER A 528 -13.30 -2.28 -4.16
N ASP A 529 -13.41 -1.01 -3.80
CA ASP A 529 -12.31 -0.28 -3.18
C ASP A 529 -12.80 0.94 -2.38
N PHE A 530 -11.91 1.54 -1.58
CA PHE A 530 -12.18 2.74 -0.80
C PHE A 530 -12.26 3.97 -1.70
N ASN A 531 -13.32 4.76 -1.58
CA ASN A 531 -13.50 6.02 -2.29
C ASN A 531 -12.86 7.22 -1.58
N SER A 532 -12.55 7.07 -0.29
CA SER A 532 -11.99 8.12 0.56
C SER A 532 -11.23 7.49 1.73
N LEU A 533 -10.10 8.11 2.06
CA LEU A 533 -9.20 7.68 3.12
C LEU A 533 -8.94 8.85 4.08
N PRO A 534 -8.96 8.63 5.41
CA PRO A 534 -8.48 9.61 6.37
C PRO A 534 -6.95 9.72 6.32
N ASP A 535 -6.39 10.83 6.78
CA ASP A 535 -4.93 11.00 6.97
C ASP A 535 -4.05 10.83 5.72
N SER A 536 -4.59 11.11 4.53
CA SER A 536 -3.81 11.13 3.29
C SER A 536 -2.77 12.25 3.29
N ILE A 537 -1.67 12.06 2.55
CA ILE A 537 -0.70 13.13 2.31
C ILE A 537 -1.34 14.29 1.53
N GLY A 538 -0.66 15.44 1.49
CA GLY A 538 -1.16 16.60 0.76
C GLY A 538 -1.28 16.32 -0.75
N GLY A 539 -2.44 16.61 -1.34
CA GLY A 539 -2.66 16.48 -2.78
C GLY A 539 -4.06 16.01 -3.17
N VAL A 540 -4.31 15.92 -4.47
CA VAL A 540 -5.55 15.37 -5.04
C VAL A 540 -5.35 13.87 -5.31
N ASN A 541 -6.31 13.04 -4.86
CA ASN A 541 -6.23 11.57 -4.87
C ASN A 541 -4.98 11.02 -4.16
N ALA A 542 -4.47 11.75 -3.16
CA ALA A 542 -3.23 11.42 -2.49
C ALA A 542 -3.33 10.13 -1.67
N PRO A 543 -2.23 9.35 -1.58
CA PRO A 543 -2.21 8.12 -0.80
C PRO A 543 -2.20 8.40 0.69
N VAL A 544 -2.61 7.40 1.45
CA VAL A 544 -2.17 7.24 2.84
C VAL A 544 -0.86 6.46 2.79
N VAL A 545 0.15 6.98 3.48
CA VAL A 545 1.44 6.32 3.65
C VAL A 545 1.60 6.07 5.12
N GLN A 546 1.72 4.80 5.52
CA GLN A 546 1.72 4.45 6.94
C GLN A 546 2.66 3.28 7.21
N THR A 547 3.16 3.23 8.44
CA THR A 547 3.86 2.08 8.98
C THR A 547 3.29 1.75 10.35
N ARG A 548 3.56 0.53 10.84
CA ARG A 548 3.07 0.10 12.14
C ARG A 548 4.19 0.08 13.16
N ILE A 549 4.01 0.83 14.24
CA ILE A 549 4.96 0.90 15.37
C ILE A 549 4.20 0.55 16.65
N ASN A 550 4.68 -0.43 17.42
CA ASN A 550 4.06 -0.86 18.68
C ASN A 550 2.55 -1.13 18.56
N ALA A 551 2.16 -1.90 17.53
CA ALA A 551 0.78 -2.22 17.21
C ALA A 551 -0.12 -1.02 16.81
N GLN A 552 0.42 0.20 16.66
CA GLN A 552 -0.32 1.38 16.19
C GLN A 552 0.09 1.77 14.77
N MET A 553 -0.90 2.14 13.95
CA MET A 553 -0.65 2.69 12.62
C MET A 553 -0.21 4.15 12.76
N VAL A 554 0.94 4.47 12.17
CA VAL A 554 1.53 5.79 12.18
C VAL A 554 1.59 6.30 10.74
N PRO A 555 0.72 7.25 10.35
CA PRO A 555 0.80 7.87 9.04
C PRO A 555 1.99 8.82 8.96
N VAL A 556 2.56 8.96 7.76
CA VAL A 556 3.65 9.89 7.45
C VAL A 556 3.21 10.89 6.39
N THR A 557 3.93 12.01 6.28
CA THR A 557 3.54 13.15 5.44
C THR A 557 4.09 13.10 4.02
N THR A 558 4.83 12.05 3.65
CA THR A 558 5.46 11.91 2.33
C THR A 558 5.47 10.45 1.89
N TYR A 559 5.41 10.23 0.58
CA TYR A 559 5.62 8.91 -0.02
C TYR A 559 7.10 8.59 -0.24
N LEU A 560 8.01 9.57 -0.05
CA LEU A 560 9.47 9.37 -0.12
C LEU A 560 9.96 8.64 1.13
N VAL A 561 9.68 7.34 1.18
CA VAL A 561 9.93 6.49 2.34
C VAL A 561 10.88 5.35 1.99
N LEU A 562 11.53 4.80 3.02
CA LEU A 562 12.43 3.67 2.82
C LEU A 562 11.65 2.46 2.25
N GLN A 563 12.08 1.97 1.10
CA GLN A 563 11.38 0.92 0.36
C GLN A 563 11.22 -0.34 1.21
N GLY A 564 9.99 -0.86 1.26
CA GLY A 564 9.63 -2.09 1.96
C GLY A 564 9.08 -1.95 3.37
N TYR A 565 9.05 -0.75 3.95
CA TYR A 565 8.66 -0.53 5.36
C TYR A 565 7.31 0.13 5.57
N PHE A 566 6.76 0.70 4.50
CA PHE A 566 5.56 1.51 4.54
C PHE A 566 4.56 0.94 3.56
N ASP A 567 3.34 0.87 4.02
CA ASP A 567 2.20 0.64 3.16
C ASP A 567 1.80 1.95 2.47
N ILE A 568 1.45 1.85 1.19
CA ILE A 568 1.06 2.99 0.36
C ILE A 568 -0.18 2.59 -0.41
N PHE A 569 -1.30 3.22 -0.10
CA PHE A 569 -2.59 2.90 -0.72
C PHE A 569 -3.40 4.17 -0.98
N PHE A 570 -4.15 4.15 -2.09
CA PHE A 570 -4.79 5.31 -2.69
C PHE A 570 -6.31 5.26 -2.58
N PRO A 571 -6.99 6.41 -2.40
CA PRO A 571 -8.43 6.47 -2.56
C PRO A 571 -8.79 6.33 -4.04
N THR A 572 -9.75 5.45 -4.35
CA THR A 572 -10.24 5.22 -5.70
C THR A 572 -11.28 6.27 -6.11
N ASN A 573 -10.94 7.09 -7.09
CA ASN A 573 -11.90 7.99 -7.73
C ASN A 573 -12.73 7.24 -8.79
N PHE A 574 -13.86 6.66 -8.36
CA PHE A 574 -14.75 5.87 -9.23
C PHE A 574 -15.31 6.63 -10.43
N ALA A 575 -15.44 7.97 -10.34
CA ALA A 575 -15.88 8.78 -11.47
C ALA A 575 -14.80 8.87 -12.56
N HIS A 576 -13.53 9.04 -12.16
CA HIS A 576 -12.40 8.98 -13.09
C HIS A 576 -12.24 7.57 -13.65
N LEU A 577 -12.36 6.55 -12.79
CA LEU A 577 -12.30 5.14 -13.17
C LEU A 577 -13.34 4.78 -14.25
N ALA A 578 -14.59 5.22 -14.10
CA ALA A 578 -15.64 5.02 -15.09
C ALA A 578 -15.33 5.68 -16.44
N LYS A 579 -14.79 6.91 -16.42
CA LYS A 579 -14.37 7.63 -17.63
C LYS A 579 -13.21 6.93 -18.33
N MET A 580 -12.20 6.48 -17.58
CA MET A 580 -11.09 5.68 -18.11
C MET A 580 -11.59 4.40 -18.77
N TYR A 581 -12.42 3.62 -18.07
CA TYR A 581 -12.97 2.37 -18.58
C TYR A 581 -13.75 2.58 -19.88
N HIS A 582 -14.59 3.62 -19.93
CA HIS A 582 -15.34 3.96 -21.13
C HIS A 582 -14.43 4.40 -22.29
N ALA A 583 -13.40 5.21 -22.02
CA ALA A 583 -12.47 5.67 -23.04
C ALA A 583 -11.63 4.52 -23.64
N VAL A 584 -11.16 3.61 -22.79
CA VAL A 584 -10.36 2.44 -23.22
C VAL A 584 -11.22 1.48 -24.05
N ASN A 585 -12.42 1.14 -23.57
CA ASN A 585 -13.31 0.22 -24.28
C ASN A 585 -13.98 0.85 -25.52
N GLY A 586 -14.16 2.18 -25.51
CA GLY A 586 -14.69 2.94 -26.64
C GLY A 586 -13.68 3.17 -27.76
N ALA A 587 -12.38 3.21 -27.48
CA ALA A 587 -11.35 3.41 -28.51
C ALA A 587 -11.20 2.22 -29.49
N PHE A 588 -11.74 1.05 -29.17
CA PHE A 588 -11.70 -0.15 -30.01
C PHE A 588 -12.85 -0.24 -31.04
N PHE A 589 -13.46 0.88 -31.42
CA PHE A 589 -14.32 0.94 -32.62
C PHE A 589 -13.46 0.96 -33.89
N SER A 590 -12.81 -0.16 -34.17
CA SER A 590 -12.22 -0.42 -35.48
C SER A 590 -13.36 -0.62 -36.49
N PRO A 591 -13.40 0.11 -37.63
CA PRO A 591 -14.51 0.09 -38.59
C PRO A 591 -14.71 -1.27 -39.30
N HIS A 592 -13.89 -2.27 -38.97
CA HIS A 592 -13.92 -3.63 -39.55
C HIS A 592 -14.54 -4.71 -38.65
N PHE A 593 -14.94 -4.41 -37.41
CA PHE A 593 -15.68 -5.35 -36.57
C PHE A 593 -17.17 -4.99 -36.51
N SER A 594 -18.04 -5.95 -36.84
CA SER A 594 -19.50 -5.77 -36.98
C SER A 594 -20.12 -4.99 -35.81
N PRO A 595 -20.96 -3.95 -36.07
CA PRO A 595 -21.54 -3.08 -35.03
C PRO A 595 -22.63 -3.74 -34.16
N HIS A 596 -22.82 -5.06 -34.23
CA HIS A 596 -24.03 -5.71 -33.71
C HIS A 596 -23.87 -6.52 -32.43
N GLN A 597 -22.68 -6.53 -31.78
CA GLN A 597 -22.49 -7.40 -30.60
C GLN A 597 -21.78 -6.80 -29.39
N ARG A 598 -21.44 -5.50 -29.38
CA ARG A 598 -20.87 -4.85 -28.18
C ARG A 598 -21.61 -3.56 -27.84
N ARG A 599 -22.79 -3.71 -27.23
CA ARG A 599 -23.32 -2.63 -26.38
C ARG A 599 -22.44 -2.59 -25.14
N SER A 600 -21.44 -1.71 -25.12
CA SER A 600 -20.71 -1.38 -23.90
C SER A 600 -21.74 -0.98 -22.85
N ARG A 601 -21.94 -1.84 -21.85
CA ARG A 601 -22.73 -1.50 -20.68
C ARG A 601 -21.94 -0.44 -19.94
N ALA A 602 -22.58 0.70 -19.68
CA ALA A 602 -21.97 1.71 -18.83
C ALA A 602 -21.68 1.06 -17.46
N PRO A 603 -20.47 1.25 -16.90
CA PRO A 603 -20.18 0.74 -15.58
C PRO A 603 -21.10 1.39 -14.55
N HIS A 604 -21.55 0.60 -13.57
CA HIS A 604 -22.40 1.04 -12.47
C HIS A 604 -21.55 1.13 -11.21
N VAL A 605 -21.61 2.29 -10.55
CA VAL A 605 -20.98 2.49 -9.25
C VAL A 605 -22.07 2.40 -8.18
N LEU A 606 -21.90 1.48 -7.22
CA LEU A 606 -22.83 1.28 -6.11
C LEU A 606 -22.12 1.52 -4.78
N ALA A 607 -22.83 2.09 -3.81
CA ALA A 607 -22.34 2.14 -2.44
C ALA A 607 -22.19 0.71 -1.87
N HIS A 608 -21.22 0.51 -0.98
CA HIS A 608 -20.95 -0.79 -0.37
C HIS A 608 -22.21 -1.44 0.24
N ALA A 609 -22.93 -0.68 1.07
CA ALA A 609 -24.16 -1.12 1.70
C ALA A 609 -25.25 -1.50 0.66
N ALA A 610 -25.42 -0.71 -0.41
CA ALA A 610 -26.45 -0.96 -1.42
C ALA A 610 -26.24 -2.29 -2.18
N PHE A 611 -24.97 -2.66 -2.44
CA PHE A 611 -24.66 -3.96 -3.01
C PHE A 611 -25.00 -5.10 -2.03
N LEU A 612 -24.56 -4.97 -0.78
CA LEU A 612 -24.74 -6.02 0.22
C LEU A 612 -26.20 -6.16 0.68
N GLU A 613 -26.97 -5.09 0.68
CA GLU A 613 -28.42 -5.14 0.92
C GLU A 613 -29.15 -6.04 -0.08
N ARG A 614 -28.66 -6.08 -1.31
CA ARG A 614 -29.27 -6.86 -2.39
C ARG A 614 -28.84 -8.32 -2.38
N TYR A 615 -27.57 -8.60 -2.05
CA TYR A 615 -26.99 -9.92 -2.27
C TYR A 615 -26.59 -10.67 -0.99
N ALA A 616 -26.35 -9.99 0.14
CA ALA A 616 -25.88 -10.62 1.37
C ALA A 616 -27.03 -11.21 2.22
N GLU A 617 -26.71 -12.26 2.98
CA GLU A 617 -27.59 -12.87 3.99
C GLU A 617 -27.56 -12.05 5.28
N ARG A 618 -28.12 -10.84 5.22
CA ARG A 618 -28.03 -9.83 6.30
C ARG A 618 -28.48 -10.36 7.65
N GLU A 619 -29.50 -11.21 7.69
CA GLU A 619 -30.09 -11.75 8.92
C GLU A 619 -29.09 -12.58 9.74
N LYS A 620 -28.01 -13.06 9.13
CA LYS A 620 -26.95 -13.82 9.80
C LYS A 620 -25.89 -12.96 10.47
N LEU A 621 -25.85 -11.67 10.13
CA LEU A 621 -24.81 -10.70 10.52
C LEU A 621 -25.36 -9.57 11.39
N VAL A 622 -26.65 -9.62 11.75
CA VAL A 622 -27.28 -8.65 12.65
C VAL A 622 -26.87 -8.96 14.09
N LEU A 623 -26.46 -7.93 14.82
CA LEU A 623 -26.13 -8.02 16.24
C LEU A 623 -27.40 -7.98 17.10
N ARG A 624 -27.28 -8.23 18.41
CA ARG A 624 -28.46 -8.29 19.30
C ARG A 624 -29.17 -6.95 19.48
N ASP A 625 -28.47 -5.84 19.29
CA ASP A 625 -29.04 -4.49 19.28
C ASP A 625 -29.72 -4.12 17.95
N GLY A 626 -29.64 -5.00 16.95
CA GLY A 626 -30.21 -4.79 15.61
C GLY A 626 -29.26 -4.09 14.64
N SER A 627 -28.04 -3.72 15.06
CA SER A 627 -27.02 -3.15 14.18
C SER A 627 -26.43 -4.20 13.24
N ASN A 628 -25.83 -3.77 12.12
CA ASN A 628 -25.25 -4.67 11.14
C ASN A 628 -23.87 -4.15 10.67
N PRO A 629 -22.78 -4.66 11.28
CA PRO A 629 -21.41 -4.22 10.97
C PRO A 629 -21.04 -4.39 9.50
N LEU A 630 -21.62 -5.37 8.80
CA LEU A 630 -21.38 -5.59 7.36
C LEU A 630 -21.76 -4.35 6.54
N LEU A 631 -22.82 -3.65 6.93
CA LEU A 631 -23.30 -2.46 6.22
C LEU A 631 -22.66 -1.17 6.76
N ALA A 632 -22.28 -1.15 8.04
CA ALA A 632 -21.87 0.06 8.73
C ALA A 632 -20.36 0.37 8.64
N TRP A 633 -19.46 -0.61 8.58
CA TRP A 633 -18.02 -0.35 8.74
C TRP A 633 -17.32 0.14 7.47
N TYR A 634 -17.68 -0.38 6.30
CA TYR A 634 -17.04 -0.05 5.02
C TYR A 634 -17.88 0.94 4.19
N GLN A 635 -18.44 1.96 4.86
CA GLN A 635 -19.28 2.98 4.19
C GLN A 635 -18.51 3.81 3.16
N ASN A 636 -17.21 3.96 3.35
CA ASN A 636 -16.30 4.59 2.39
C ASN A 636 -15.86 3.65 1.27
N ALA A 637 -16.34 2.42 1.19
CA ALA A 637 -16.10 1.54 0.04
C ALA A 637 -17.20 1.70 -1.03
N SER A 638 -16.86 1.42 -2.28
CA SER A 638 -17.83 1.41 -3.38
C SER A 638 -17.51 0.28 -4.35
N TRP A 639 -18.55 -0.23 -5.01
CA TRP A 639 -18.49 -1.29 -6.01
C TRP A 639 -18.50 -0.70 -7.40
N PHE A 640 -17.65 -1.20 -8.28
CA PHE A 640 -17.61 -0.90 -9.70
C PHE A 640 -17.94 -2.17 -10.50
N LEU A 641 -19.11 -2.17 -11.15
CA LEU A 641 -19.68 -3.31 -11.86
C LEU A 641 -19.84 -2.98 -13.36
N SER A 642 -19.46 -3.87 -14.29
CA SER A 642 -19.63 -3.64 -15.74
C SER A 642 -20.58 -4.60 -16.47
#